data_AF-A0A9E2VHB2-F1
#
_entry.id   AF-A0A9E2VHB2-F1
#
_cell.length_a   1.000
_cell.length_b   1.000
_cell.length_c   1.000
_cell.angle_alpha   90.00
_cell.angle_beta   90.00
_cell.angle_gamma   90.00
#
_symmetry.space_group_name_H-M   'P 1'
#
loop_
_entity.id
_entity.type
_entity.pdbx_description
1 polymer ?
#
loop_
_entity_poly.entity_id
_entity_poly.type
_entity_poly.pdbx_seq_one_letter_code
_entity_poly.pdbx_strand_id
1 'polypeptide(L)'
;MTRVDYRARLFALLFGCAAVTGLRAAEPVWLSSLDLHYLEQDWGKPRADKSVENHTLSIGGQKFEHGIGTHANSTFRIALDGGAEQFTAKVGVDDEVGQGRGSVGFKVVGDGKTFWESGVIKGGQPAREVSVELRGVKTLILLVDDGGDGETYDHADWAEARIVMASGQPRAVAPPAEPAIVLTPKPSPKPRITGARVFGVRPGSPFLFTVTATGERPLTFGARGLPRGLVLDPQTGRITGQLDRRGQYTVRLQARNARGSARRDFEIACGDTIALTPPMGWNSWNCFGCDVTADKVRAAATAMVTSGLVQHGWTYINIDDCWEGGRDANGNILANAKFPDMPGLADYVHSLGLKIGLYSSPGPQTCAGHEGSYRHEEQDARRYAEWGFDYLKYDWCSYGGIAPHPTLAELMKPYQVMRAALDQVPRDIVFSLCQYGMGHVWEWGARVGGNCWRTTGDISDSWSSLSGIGFNQAGHERYAGPGHWNDPDMLVVGYVGWSANVRPTHLKPNEQYTHISLWCLLSAPLLIGCDMTQMDDFTLGLLSNDEVLEVSQDPLGRQAGRVARAGSLEVWAKDLADGGKAVGLFNRGETAATVTANWSDLGLSGRERVRDLWRQQDLGVFVDRFEASVPRHGVVLVKIMPAKAR
;
A
#
# COMPACT_ATOMS: atom_id res chain seq x y z
N MET A 1 -103.61 40.48 -12.90
CA MET A 1 -102.30 39.84 -13.17
C MET A 1 -101.40 40.84 -13.85
N THR A 2 -100.53 41.52 -13.10
CA THR A 2 -99.32 42.20 -13.55
C THR A 2 -98.67 42.82 -12.31
N ARG A 3 -97.52 42.26 -11.90
CA ARG A 3 -96.71 42.80 -10.81
C ARG A 3 -95.78 43.87 -11.39
N VAL A 4 -95.70 44.97 -10.65
CA VAL A 4 -94.86 46.15 -10.88
C VAL A 4 -93.41 45.81 -10.53
N ASP A 5 -92.49 46.30 -11.36
CA ASP A 5 -91.05 46.23 -11.16
C ASP A 5 -90.50 47.66 -11.05
N TYR A 6 -89.78 47.98 -9.96
CA TYR A 6 -88.98 49.20 -9.84
C TYR A 6 -87.66 48.91 -9.12
N ARG A 7 -86.61 49.18 -9.90
CA ARG A 7 -85.16 49.19 -9.64
C ARG A 7 -84.73 49.82 -8.30
N ALA A 8 -83.71 49.23 -7.69
CA ALA A 8 -82.71 49.94 -6.89
C ALA A 8 -81.30 49.46 -7.27
N ARG A 9 -80.43 50.41 -7.62
CA ARG A 9 -79.01 50.21 -7.95
C ARG A 9 -78.21 50.11 -6.65
N LEU A 10 -77.27 49.15 -6.57
CA LEU A 10 -76.21 49.14 -5.56
C LEU A 10 -74.85 48.96 -6.25
N PHE A 11 -73.92 49.85 -5.88
CA PHE A 11 -72.51 49.87 -6.28
C PHE A 11 -71.76 48.64 -5.77
N ALA A 12 -70.91 48.04 -6.60
CA ALA A 12 -69.90 47.07 -6.18
C ALA A 12 -68.49 47.66 -6.38
N LEU A 13 -67.76 47.85 -5.28
CA LEU A 13 -66.32 48.07 -5.27
C LEU A 13 -65.60 46.77 -5.66
N LEU A 14 -64.73 46.85 -6.66
CA LEU A 14 -63.76 45.80 -7.00
C LEU A 14 -62.53 45.94 -6.08
N PHE A 15 -62.38 45.01 -5.12
CA PHE A 15 -61.09 44.75 -4.47
C PHE A 15 -60.36 43.68 -5.28
N GLY A 16 -59.28 44.07 -5.97
CA GLY A 16 -58.34 43.14 -6.57
C GLY A 16 -57.39 42.58 -5.51
N CYS A 17 -57.60 41.34 -5.10
CA CYS A 17 -56.59 40.57 -4.38
C CYS A 17 -55.52 40.12 -5.38
N ALA A 18 -54.38 40.82 -5.42
CA ALA A 18 -53.16 40.27 -5.98
C ALA A 18 -52.67 39.16 -5.03
N ALA A 19 -52.83 37.90 -5.43
CA ALA A 19 -52.20 36.79 -4.76
C ALA A 19 -50.68 36.90 -4.98
N VAL A 20 -49.97 37.45 -4.00
CA VAL A 20 -48.53 37.26 -3.88
C VAL A 20 -48.34 35.80 -3.48
N THR A 21 -48.12 34.93 -4.46
CA THR A 21 -47.56 33.60 -4.20
C THR A 21 -46.14 33.81 -3.69
N GLY A 22 -45.99 33.93 -2.37
CA GLY A 22 -44.70 33.83 -1.73
C GLY A 22 -44.11 32.47 -2.07
N LEU A 23 -43.03 32.44 -2.84
CA LEU A 23 -42.16 31.28 -2.93
C LEU A 23 -41.67 31.01 -1.51
N ARG A 24 -42.25 30.00 -0.86
CA ARG A 24 -41.74 29.47 0.40
C ARG A 24 -40.36 28.90 0.08
N ALA A 25 -39.29 29.54 0.57
CA ALA A 25 -37.96 28.97 0.47
C ALA A 25 -38.02 27.54 1.04
N ALA A 26 -37.54 26.57 0.27
CA ALA A 26 -37.52 25.18 0.72
C ALA A 26 -36.72 25.09 2.02
N GLU A 27 -37.24 24.38 3.02
CA GLU A 27 -36.52 24.19 4.27
C GLU A 27 -35.20 23.46 3.99
N PRO A 28 -34.06 23.93 4.53
CA PRO A 28 -32.79 23.29 4.32
C PRO A 28 -32.78 21.90 4.95
N VAL A 29 -32.21 20.92 4.24
CA VAL A 29 -32.06 19.56 4.72
C VAL A 29 -30.77 19.46 5.53
N TRP A 30 -30.89 19.14 6.81
CA TRP A 30 -29.74 18.91 7.70
C TRP A 30 -29.00 17.64 7.30
N LEU A 31 -27.67 17.72 7.27
CA LEU A 31 -26.83 16.58 6.95
C LEU A 31 -27.01 15.42 7.94
N SER A 32 -27.26 15.74 9.22
CA SER A 32 -27.52 14.78 10.30
C SER A 32 -28.80 14.00 10.14
N SER A 33 -29.71 14.43 9.25
CA SER A 33 -30.95 13.72 8.93
C SER A 33 -30.77 12.65 7.84
N LEU A 34 -29.63 12.65 7.14
CA LEU A 34 -29.31 11.65 6.11
C LEU A 34 -28.87 10.32 6.72
N ASP A 35 -28.93 9.26 5.92
CA ASP A 35 -28.47 7.94 6.34
C ASP A 35 -26.94 7.90 6.46
N LEU A 36 -26.45 8.08 7.68
CA LEU A 36 -25.02 8.10 8.01
C LEU A 36 -24.35 6.72 7.86
N HIS A 37 -25.10 5.64 7.59
CA HIS A 37 -24.50 4.35 7.25
C HIS A 37 -23.57 4.41 6.03
N TYR A 38 -23.82 5.34 5.10
CA TYR A 38 -23.00 5.53 3.91
C TYR A 38 -21.83 6.51 4.09
N LEU A 39 -21.63 7.05 5.29
CA LEU A 39 -20.44 7.83 5.62
C LEU A 39 -19.33 6.84 6.01
N GLU A 40 -18.31 6.77 5.16
CA GLU A 40 -17.12 5.93 5.38
C GLU A 40 -16.10 6.71 6.20
N GLN A 41 -15.52 6.12 7.25
CA GLN A 41 -14.44 6.71 8.03
C GLN A 41 -13.50 5.63 8.58
N ASP A 42 -12.22 5.98 8.77
CA ASP A 42 -11.18 5.03 9.19
C ASP A 42 -11.37 4.55 10.65
N TRP A 43 -11.79 5.45 11.55
CA TRP A 43 -12.00 5.14 12.96
C TRP A 43 -13.38 5.54 13.47
N GLY A 44 -13.93 4.76 14.40
CA GLY A 44 -15.16 5.09 15.10
C GLY A 44 -16.43 4.94 14.25
N LYS A 45 -17.51 5.62 14.66
CA LYS A 45 -18.77 5.70 13.88
C LYS A 45 -19.26 7.14 13.83
N PRO A 46 -19.73 7.63 12.67
CA PRO A 46 -20.28 8.96 12.56
C PRO A 46 -21.54 9.10 13.42
N ARG A 47 -21.77 10.31 13.96
CA ARG A 47 -22.90 10.60 14.83
C ARG A 47 -23.69 11.80 14.32
N ALA A 48 -25.02 11.67 14.34
CA ALA A 48 -25.94 12.77 14.09
C ALA A 48 -26.05 13.64 15.34
N ASP A 49 -25.87 14.96 15.17
CA ASP A 49 -26.05 16.01 16.19
C ASP A 49 -25.20 15.79 17.47
N LYS A 50 -24.11 15.03 17.32
CA LYS A 50 -23.14 14.69 18.36
C LYS A 50 -21.75 14.56 17.74
N SER A 51 -20.71 14.78 18.55
CA SER A 51 -19.33 14.45 18.18
C SER A 51 -19.16 12.94 17.96
N VAL A 52 -18.03 12.52 17.39
CA VAL A 52 -17.77 11.10 17.11
C VAL A 52 -17.74 10.23 18.38
N GLU A 53 -17.30 10.78 19.52
CA GLU A 53 -17.38 10.12 20.85
C GLU A 53 -18.71 10.35 21.59
N ASN A 54 -19.73 10.86 20.90
CA ASN A 54 -21.10 11.03 21.42
C ASN A 54 -21.26 12.18 22.45
N HIS A 55 -20.41 13.20 22.39
CA HIS A 55 -20.54 14.45 23.13
C HIS A 55 -21.31 15.52 22.33
N THR A 56 -21.40 16.74 22.87
CA THR A 56 -22.00 17.88 22.14
C THR A 56 -21.02 18.38 21.09
N LEU A 57 -21.47 18.58 19.85
CA LEU A 57 -20.66 19.18 18.78
C LEU A 57 -20.10 20.51 19.24
N SER A 58 -18.78 20.66 19.21
CA SER A 58 -18.15 21.91 19.60
C SER A 58 -16.82 22.15 18.91
N ILE A 59 -16.61 23.35 18.38
CA ILE A 59 -15.39 23.73 17.67
C ILE A 59 -14.92 25.08 18.19
N GLY A 60 -13.69 25.14 18.70
CA GLY A 60 -13.06 26.39 19.14
C GLY A 60 -13.83 27.07 20.28
N GLY A 61 -14.47 26.26 21.15
CA GLY A 61 -15.30 26.70 22.27
C GLY A 61 -16.75 27.03 21.92
N GLN A 62 -17.12 27.02 20.64
CA GLN A 62 -18.51 27.23 20.21
C GLN A 62 -19.25 25.90 20.14
N LYS A 63 -20.45 25.82 20.76
CA LYS A 63 -21.33 24.65 20.68
C LYS A 63 -22.32 24.77 19.52
N PHE A 64 -22.68 23.63 18.95
CA PHE A 64 -23.62 23.53 17.83
C PHE A 64 -24.74 22.54 18.15
N GLU A 65 -25.93 22.79 17.59
CA GLU A 65 -27.11 21.96 17.84
C GLU A 65 -27.24 20.87 16.78
N HIS A 66 -26.96 21.22 15.52
CA HIS A 66 -27.06 20.31 14.39
C HIS A 66 -25.72 20.02 13.74
N GLY A 67 -25.54 18.83 13.17
CA GLY A 67 -24.36 18.49 12.38
C GLY A 67 -23.96 17.03 12.45
N ILE A 68 -22.81 16.70 11.86
CA ILE A 68 -22.25 15.35 11.92
C ILE A 68 -20.90 15.42 12.60
N GLY A 69 -20.73 14.66 13.68
CA GLY A 69 -19.42 14.33 14.23
C GLY A 69 -18.85 13.10 13.54
N THR A 70 -17.63 13.20 13.04
CA THR A 70 -16.91 12.18 12.28
C THR A 70 -15.44 12.14 12.71
N HIS A 71 -14.63 11.34 12.03
CA HIS A 71 -13.20 11.20 12.26
C HIS A 71 -12.47 11.16 10.90
N ALA A 72 -11.25 11.69 10.80
CA ALA A 72 -10.45 11.53 9.59
C ALA A 72 -9.93 10.08 9.42
N ASN A 73 -9.71 9.56 8.23
CA ASN A 73 -10.14 10.11 6.96
C ASN A 73 -11.59 9.67 6.72
N SER A 74 -12.46 10.59 6.31
CA SER A 74 -13.87 10.27 6.05
C SER A 74 -14.40 10.81 4.74
N THR A 75 -15.39 10.10 4.20
CA THR A 75 -16.07 10.45 2.95
C THR A 75 -17.57 10.26 3.10
N PHE A 76 -18.34 11.31 2.78
CA PHE A 76 -19.79 11.24 2.69
C PHE A 76 -20.28 11.62 1.29
N ARG A 77 -20.95 10.68 0.62
CA ARG A 77 -21.47 10.86 -0.75
C ARG A 77 -22.97 11.09 -0.73
N ILE A 78 -23.39 12.14 -1.40
CA ILE A 78 -24.77 12.60 -1.42
C ILE A 78 -25.20 12.81 -2.88
N ALA A 79 -26.20 12.05 -3.31
CA ALA A 79 -26.89 12.30 -4.57
C ALA A 79 -27.80 13.52 -4.42
N LEU A 80 -27.66 14.46 -5.34
CA LEU A 80 -28.42 15.72 -5.40
C LEU A 80 -29.32 15.80 -6.65
N ASP A 81 -29.05 14.96 -7.66
CA ASP A 81 -29.79 14.87 -8.92
C ASP A 81 -29.97 16.23 -9.66
N GLY A 82 -29.07 17.19 -9.40
CA GLY A 82 -29.11 18.54 -9.99
C GLY A 82 -30.07 19.50 -9.28
N GLY A 83 -30.78 19.06 -8.25
CA GLY A 83 -31.84 19.80 -7.58
C GLY A 83 -31.39 20.69 -6.40
N ALA A 84 -30.11 20.68 -6.04
CA ALA A 84 -29.57 21.49 -4.96
C ALA A 84 -29.25 22.93 -5.39
N GLU A 85 -29.39 23.89 -4.48
CA GLU A 85 -29.01 25.28 -4.69
C GLU A 85 -27.71 25.64 -3.98
N GLN A 86 -27.57 25.21 -2.71
CA GLN A 86 -26.46 25.63 -1.87
C GLN A 86 -26.16 24.59 -0.78
N PHE A 87 -24.89 24.44 -0.43
CA PHE A 87 -24.46 23.75 0.79
C PHE A 87 -23.74 24.73 1.70
N THR A 88 -24.08 24.70 2.99
CA THR A 88 -23.44 25.50 4.04
C THR A 88 -23.09 24.65 5.24
N ALA A 89 -21.96 24.94 5.90
CA ALA A 89 -21.53 24.28 7.13
C ALA A 89 -20.55 25.15 7.92
N LYS A 90 -20.24 24.74 9.15
CA LYS A 90 -19.11 25.19 9.97
C LYS A 90 -18.26 23.98 10.30
N VAL A 91 -16.98 24.02 9.99
CA VAL A 91 -16.11 22.85 10.07
C VAL A 91 -14.88 23.09 10.94
N GLY A 92 -14.43 22.05 11.63
CA GLY A 92 -13.23 22.07 12.46
C GLY A 92 -13.03 20.79 13.25
N VAL A 93 -11.96 20.76 14.04
CA VAL A 93 -11.69 19.68 15.01
C VAL A 93 -12.60 19.86 16.22
N ASP A 94 -13.26 18.79 16.67
CA ASP A 94 -14.13 18.83 17.84
C ASP A 94 -13.31 19.09 19.12
N ASP A 95 -13.81 19.93 20.02
CA ASP A 95 -13.12 20.32 21.25
C ASP A 95 -12.90 19.14 22.24
N GLU A 96 -13.57 18.00 22.05
CA GLU A 96 -13.44 16.81 22.89
C GLU A 96 -12.03 16.24 22.93
N VAL A 97 -11.25 16.40 21.85
CA VAL A 97 -9.88 15.88 21.80
C VAL A 97 -8.90 16.69 22.63
N GLY A 98 -9.26 17.94 22.97
CA GLY A 98 -8.43 18.89 23.70
C GLY A 98 -7.57 19.79 22.81
N GLN A 99 -7.10 20.89 23.41
CA GLN A 99 -6.37 21.95 22.72
C GLN A 99 -5.06 21.46 22.09
N GLY A 100 -4.84 21.81 20.81
CA GLY A 100 -3.62 21.50 20.08
C GLY A 100 -3.46 20.04 19.66
N ARG A 101 -4.48 19.20 19.87
CA ARG A 101 -4.54 17.81 19.37
C ARG A 101 -5.43 17.74 18.14
N GLY A 102 -5.14 16.79 17.27
CA GLY A 102 -5.85 16.60 16.01
C GLY A 102 -5.53 17.67 14.96
N SER A 103 -5.54 17.25 13.71
CA SER A 103 -5.26 18.06 12.54
C SER A 103 -6.07 17.53 11.37
N VAL A 104 -7.00 18.34 10.84
CA VAL A 104 -7.89 17.88 9.76
C VAL A 104 -8.02 18.88 8.63
N GLY A 105 -8.18 18.38 7.41
CA GLY A 105 -8.56 19.17 6.25
C GLY A 105 -9.95 18.77 5.75
N PHE A 106 -10.79 19.75 5.45
CA PHE A 106 -12.13 19.55 4.91
C PHE A 106 -12.18 19.93 3.43
N LYS A 107 -12.89 19.13 2.62
CA LYS A 107 -13.13 19.45 1.21
C LYS A 107 -14.58 19.22 0.81
N VAL A 108 -15.05 20.08 -0.08
CA VAL A 108 -16.35 19.96 -0.73
C VAL A 108 -16.14 19.80 -2.22
N VAL A 109 -16.53 18.63 -2.74
CA VAL A 109 -16.35 18.23 -4.13
C VAL A 109 -17.71 17.97 -4.74
N GLY A 110 -18.02 18.53 -5.90
CA GLY A 110 -19.24 18.22 -6.64
C GLY A 110 -18.94 17.85 -8.08
N ASP A 111 -19.53 16.75 -8.54
CA ASP A 111 -19.30 16.16 -9.86
C ASP A 111 -17.80 16.04 -10.23
N GLY A 112 -16.96 15.68 -9.24
CA GLY A 112 -15.51 15.53 -9.37
C GLY A 112 -14.69 16.81 -9.31
N LYS A 113 -15.35 17.98 -9.20
CA LYS A 113 -14.67 19.29 -9.07
C LYS A 113 -14.68 19.76 -7.63
N THR A 114 -13.51 20.16 -7.12
CA THR A 114 -13.40 20.82 -5.82
C THR A 114 -14.03 22.22 -5.87
N PHE A 115 -15.01 22.48 -5.02
CA PHE A 115 -15.63 23.78 -4.82
C PHE A 115 -15.02 24.56 -3.67
N TRP A 116 -14.57 23.85 -2.62
CA TRP A 116 -14.02 24.47 -1.42
C TRP A 116 -13.06 23.52 -0.71
N GLU A 117 -12.00 24.07 -0.12
CA GLU A 117 -11.08 23.37 0.78
C GLU A 117 -10.75 24.27 1.97
N SER A 118 -10.64 23.69 3.16
CA SER A 118 -10.20 24.44 4.34
C SER A 118 -8.68 24.63 4.36
N GLY A 119 -7.90 23.65 3.89
CA GLY A 119 -6.53 23.46 4.39
C GLY A 119 -6.54 22.97 5.85
N VAL A 120 -5.38 22.77 6.47
CA VAL A 120 -5.30 22.15 7.81
C VAL A 120 -5.93 23.06 8.89
N ILE A 121 -6.80 22.48 9.71
CA ILE A 121 -7.40 23.03 10.92
C ILE A 121 -6.93 22.19 12.11
N LYS A 122 -6.45 22.83 13.17
CA LYS A 122 -5.98 22.14 14.40
C LYS A 122 -6.96 22.27 15.56
N GLY A 123 -6.93 21.34 16.50
CA GLY A 123 -7.73 21.40 17.73
C GLY A 123 -7.65 22.74 18.45
N GLY A 124 -8.81 23.30 18.77
CA GLY A 124 -8.97 24.60 19.44
C GLY A 124 -8.98 25.82 18.51
N GLN A 125 -8.75 25.65 17.20
CA GLN A 125 -8.96 26.73 16.24
C GLN A 125 -10.47 27.00 16.02
N PRO A 126 -10.87 28.24 15.71
CA PRO A 126 -12.27 28.56 15.44
C PRO A 126 -12.79 27.82 14.20
N ALA A 127 -14.08 27.52 14.20
CA ALA A 127 -14.74 26.89 13.07
C ALA A 127 -14.59 27.72 11.78
N ARG A 128 -14.37 27.03 10.66
CA ARG A 128 -14.34 27.66 9.33
C ARG A 128 -15.68 27.52 8.65
N GLU A 129 -16.15 28.60 8.04
CA GLU A 129 -17.43 28.59 7.35
C GLU A 129 -17.28 28.07 5.92
N VAL A 130 -18.27 27.27 5.52
CA VAL A 130 -18.42 26.72 4.17
C VAL A 130 -19.70 27.29 3.58
N SER A 131 -19.62 27.78 2.34
CA SER A 131 -20.78 28.20 1.55
C SER A 131 -20.47 27.99 0.07
N VAL A 132 -21.14 27.02 -0.55
CA VAL A 132 -20.91 26.65 -1.95
C VAL A 132 -22.22 26.59 -2.73
N GLU A 133 -22.23 27.11 -3.95
CA GLU A 133 -23.36 26.98 -4.87
C GLU A 133 -23.36 25.58 -5.50
N LEU A 134 -24.53 24.94 -5.53
CA LEU A 134 -24.70 23.56 -6.02
C LEU A 134 -25.66 23.44 -7.21
N ARG A 135 -26.04 24.55 -7.85
CA ARG A 135 -26.96 24.54 -9.00
C ARG A 135 -26.45 23.61 -10.11
N GLY A 136 -27.25 22.60 -10.43
CA GLY A 136 -26.94 21.60 -11.47
C GLY A 136 -25.97 20.50 -11.04
N VAL A 137 -25.44 20.54 -9.82
CA VAL A 137 -24.55 19.50 -9.28
C VAL A 137 -25.35 18.23 -9.01
N LYS A 138 -24.88 17.09 -9.53
CA LYS A 138 -25.59 15.80 -9.38
C LYS A 138 -25.12 15.01 -8.17
N THR A 139 -23.85 15.10 -7.84
CA THR A 139 -23.26 14.39 -6.70
C THR A 139 -22.39 15.34 -5.91
N LEU A 140 -22.59 15.36 -4.59
CA LEU A 140 -21.76 16.06 -3.62
C LEU A 140 -20.97 15.03 -2.80
N ILE A 141 -19.70 15.29 -2.61
CA ILE A 141 -18.80 14.49 -1.79
C ILE A 141 -18.16 15.43 -0.77
N LEU A 142 -18.32 15.07 0.50
CA LEU A 142 -17.74 15.78 1.65
C LEU A 142 -16.61 14.91 2.20
N LEU A 143 -15.42 15.50 2.29
CA LEU A 143 -14.20 14.79 2.69
C LEU A 143 -13.59 15.42 3.93
N VAL A 144 -13.07 14.57 4.80
CA VAL A 144 -12.15 14.94 5.89
C VAL A 144 -10.85 14.17 5.68
N ASP A 145 -9.73 14.86 5.58
CA ASP A 145 -8.37 14.30 5.58
C ASP A 145 -7.67 14.55 6.93
N ASP A 146 -6.60 13.79 7.18
CA ASP A 146 -5.80 13.77 8.41
C ASP A 146 -4.76 14.91 8.54
N GLY A 147 -4.88 15.96 7.71
CA GLY A 147 -3.95 17.08 7.70
C GLY A 147 -2.50 16.72 7.36
N GLY A 148 -2.20 15.47 7.00
CA GLY A 148 -0.87 14.97 6.63
C GLY A 148 0.04 14.57 7.79
N ASP A 149 -0.45 14.48 9.03
CA ASP A 149 0.31 14.01 10.20
C ASP A 149 -0.25 12.72 10.85
N GLY A 150 -1.19 12.05 10.17
CA GLY A 150 -1.83 10.82 10.60
C GLY A 150 -3.05 11.08 11.48
N GLU A 151 -3.99 10.12 11.50
CA GLU A 151 -5.36 10.36 11.99
C GLU A 151 -5.55 10.46 13.52
N THR A 152 -4.48 10.60 14.30
CA THR A 152 -4.60 10.52 15.76
C THR A 152 -5.27 11.76 16.35
N TYR A 153 -6.42 11.58 17.01
CA TYR A 153 -7.27 12.66 17.56
C TYR A 153 -7.96 13.53 16.49
N ASP A 154 -8.14 13.02 15.28
CA ASP A 154 -8.74 13.77 14.17
C ASP A 154 -10.26 13.71 14.19
N HIS A 155 -10.85 14.04 15.34
CA HIS A 155 -12.29 14.09 15.52
C HIS A 155 -12.78 15.39 14.87
N ALA A 156 -13.62 15.25 13.86
CA ALA A 156 -13.98 16.31 12.94
C ALA A 156 -15.49 16.55 12.92
N ASP A 157 -15.88 17.81 12.87
CA ASP A 157 -17.27 18.22 12.87
C ASP A 157 -17.67 18.91 11.57
N TRP A 158 -18.77 18.45 10.99
CA TRP A 158 -19.57 19.20 10.01
C TRP A 158 -20.76 19.84 10.75
N ALA A 159 -20.49 20.88 11.53
CA ALA A 159 -21.48 21.58 12.34
C ALA A 159 -22.40 22.48 11.49
N GLU A 160 -23.67 22.55 11.87
CA GLU A 160 -24.75 23.28 11.17
C GLU A 160 -24.79 22.98 9.66
N ALA A 161 -24.36 21.77 9.27
CA ALA A 161 -24.22 21.38 7.88
C ALA A 161 -25.58 21.09 7.26
N ARG A 162 -25.90 21.76 6.15
CA ARG A 162 -27.20 21.68 5.50
C ARG A 162 -27.16 21.96 4.01
N ILE A 163 -28.11 21.39 3.28
CA ILE A 163 -28.29 21.57 1.84
C ILE A 163 -29.63 22.23 1.57
N VAL A 164 -29.63 23.33 0.83
CA VAL A 164 -30.85 23.97 0.30
C VAL A 164 -31.19 23.32 -1.03
N MET A 165 -32.43 22.84 -1.19
CA MET A 165 -32.91 22.18 -2.40
C MET A 165 -33.92 23.06 -3.15
N ALA A 166 -33.72 23.23 -4.45
CA ALA A 166 -34.74 23.81 -5.34
C ALA A 166 -35.84 22.78 -5.67
N SER A 167 -35.44 21.51 -5.78
CA SER A 167 -36.31 20.39 -6.11
C SER A 167 -35.69 19.06 -5.69
N GLY A 168 -36.51 18.03 -5.46
CA GLY A 168 -36.02 16.72 -5.03
C GLY A 168 -35.57 16.70 -3.57
N GLN A 169 -34.85 15.65 -3.19
CA GLN A 169 -34.31 15.45 -1.84
C GLN A 169 -32.89 14.88 -1.94
N PRO A 170 -31.93 15.38 -1.14
CA PRO A 170 -30.60 14.81 -1.12
C PRO A 170 -30.67 13.41 -0.51
N ARG A 171 -29.85 12.49 -1.02
CA ARG A 171 -29.78 11.12 -0.51
C ARG A 171 -28.33 10.71 -0.30
N ALA A 172 -28.03 10.22 0.89
CA ALA A 172 -26.79 9.50 1.12
C ALA A 172 -26.75 8.25 0.22
N VAL A 173 -25.59 7.99 -0.40
CA VAL A 173 -25.41 6.88 -1.33
C VAL A 173 -24.09 6.16 -1.07
N ALA A 174 -24.09 4.85 -1.31
CA ALA A 174 -22.87 4.05 -1.30
C ALA A 174 -21.85 4.57 -2.32
N PRO A 175 -20.55 4.31 -2.12
CA PRO A 175 -19.56 4.47 -3.19
C PRO A 175 -19.97 3.65 -4.43
N PRO A 176 -19.52 4.07 -5.64
CA PRO A 176 -19.70 3.27 -6.84
C PRO A 176 -19.21 1.83 -6.64
N ALA A 177 -19.94 0.85 -7.17
CA ALA A 177 -19.53 -0.53 -7.10
C ALA A 177 -18.22 -0.76 -7.88
N GLU A 178 -17.26 -1.42 -7.25
CA GLU A 178 -15.97 -1.76 -7.83
C GLU A 178 -15.83 -3.28 -7.90
N PRO A 179 -16.12 -3.92 -9.06
CA PRO A 179 -15.99 -5.36 -9.17
C PRO A 179 -14.52 -5.78 -9.14
N ALA A 180 -14.24 -6.90 -8.46
CA ALA A 180 -12.93 -7.54 -8.41
C ALA A 180 -12.59 -8.23 -9.75
N ILE A 181 -12.31 -7.43 -10.78
CA ILE A 181 -11.97 -7.92 -12.12
C ILE A 181 -10.50 -8.34 -12.13
N VAL A 182 -10.22 -9.59 -12.50
CA VAL A 182 -8.85 -10.07 -12.77
C VAL A 182 -8.36 -9.47 -14.10
N LEU A 183 -7.41 -8.54 -14.03
CA LEU A 183 -6.78 -7.93 -15.21
C LEU A 183 -5.65 -8.79 -15.76
N THR A 184 -4.99 -9.56 -14.90
CA THR A 184 -3.86 -10.43 -15.24
C THR A 184 -4.30 -11.59 -16.15
N PRO A 185 -3.81 -11.66 -17.39
CA PRO A 185 -4.11 -12.79 -18.27
C PRO A 185 -3.49 -14.08 -17.74
N LYS A 186 -4.10 -15.22 -18.11
CA LYS A 186 -3.50 -16.52 -17.83
C LYS A 186 -2.15 -16.65 -18.54
N PRO A 187 -1.10 -17.19 -17.89
CA PRO A 187 0.19 -17.40 -18.52
C PRO A 187 0.09 -18.26 -19.78
N SER A 188 0.96 -17.99 -20.75
CA SER A 188 1.11 -18.82 -21.94
C SER A 188 1.47 -20.27 -21.54
N PRO A 189 0.99 -21.30 -22.26
CA PRO A 189 1.45 -22.67 -22.03
C PRO A 189 2.92 -22.86 -22.45
N LYS A 190 3.50 -21.95 -23.24
CA LYS A 190 4.94 -21.95 -23.57
C LYS A 190 5.76 -21.47 -22.37
N PRO A 191 6.96 -22.04 -22.14
CA PRO A 191 7.79 -21.62 -21.02
C PRO A 191 8.18 -20.14 -21.15
N ARG A 192 8.14 -19.40 -20.03
CA ARG A 192 8.72 -18.06 -19.88
C ARG A 192 9.50 -18.05 -18.57
N ILE A 193 10.79 -17.72 -18.61
CA ILE A 193 11.60 -17.57 -17.40
C ILE A 193 11.28 -16.21 -16.77
N THR A 194 10.91 -16.21 -15.50
CA THR A 194 10.35 -15.08 -14.72
C THR A 194 11.30 -14.70 -13.57
N GLY A 195 10.91 -13.74 -12.73
CA GLY A 195 11.68 -13.38 -11.52
C GLY A 195 13.00 -12.67 -11.81
N ALA A 196 13.83 -12.53 -10.77
CA ALA A 196 15.07 -11.75 -10.79
C ALA A 196 16.07 -12.19 -11.86
N ARG A 197 16.73 -11.21 -12.48
CA ARG A 197 17.78 -11.40 -13.50
C ARG A 197 19.20 -11.35 -12.93
N VAL A 198 19.32 -10.94 -11.67
CA VAL A 198 20.59 -10.84 -10.96
C VAL A 198 20.40 -11.36 -9.54
N PHE A 199 21.44 -12.00 -8.99
CA PHE A 199 21.44 -12.51 -7.63
C PHE A 199 22.82 -12.30 -6.98
N GLY A 200 22.81 -11.75 -5.77
CA GLY A 200 24.01 -11.48 -4.98
C GLY A 200 24.20 -12.54 -3.91
N VAL A 201 25.44 -12.99 -3.69
CA VAL A 201 25.81 -13.97 -2.66
C VAL A 201 27.20 -13.64 -2.11
N ARG A 202 27.40 -13.79 -0.79
CA ARG A 202 28.74 -13.65 -0.21
C ARG A 202 29.61 -14.89 -0.45
N PRO A 203 30.94 -14.73 -0.60
CA PRO A 203 31.83 -15.87 -0.68
C PRO A 203 31.67 -16.82 0.51
N GLY A 204 31.56 -18.12 0.25
CA GLY A 204 31.37 -19.16 1.26
C GLY A 204 29.94 -19.29 1.80
N SER A 205 29.03 -18.36 1.52
CA SER A 205 27.62 -18.47 1.94
C SER A 205 26.87 -19.55 1.15
N PRO A 206 25.94 -20.28 1.78
CA PRO A 206 25.02 -21.17 1.09
C PRO A 206 24.26 -20.45 -0.02
N PHE A 207 24.32 -21.01 -1.22
CA PHE A 207 23.58 -20.53 -2.38
C PHE A 207 22.26 -21.29 -2.49
N LEU A 208 21.14 -20.57 -2.57
CA LEU A 208 19.83 -21.13 -2.88
C LEU A 208 19.08 -20.18 -3.80
N PHE A 209 18.90 -20.57 -5.06
CA PHE A 209 18.11 -19.82 -6.04
C PHE A 209 17.28 -20.78 -6.86
N THR A 210 15.98 -20.50 -7.02
CA THR A 210 15.10 -21.31 -7.86
C THR A 210 14.90 -20.61 -9.20
N VAL A 211 15.23 -21.27 -10.31
CA VAL A 211 14.91 -20.77 -11.65
C VAL A 211 13.41 -20.81 -11.84
N THR A 212 12.76 -19.65 -11.79
CA THR A 212 11.31 -19.54 -11.89
C THR A 212 10.87 -19.46 -13.35
N ALA A 213 9.79 -20.16 -13.69
CA ALA A 213 9.20 -20.09 -15.01
C ALA A 213 7.72 -20.44 -14.98
N THR A 214 6.93 -19.67 -15.74
CA THR A 214 5.56 -20.02 -16.12
C THR A 214 5.58 -20.94 -17.35
N GLY A 215 4.46 -21.63 -17.61
CA GLY A 215 4.30 -22.58 -18.70
C GLY A 215 3.64 -23.89 -18.26
N GLU A 216 3.13 -24.67 -19.22
CA GLU A 216 2.51 -25.96 -18.95
C GLU A 216 3.55 -26.94 -18.35
N ARG A 217 3.16 -27.67 -17.29
CA ARG A 217 4.01 -28.67 -16.63
C ARG A 217 3.89 -30.03 -17.35
N PRO A 218 4.89 -30.92 -17.27
CA PRO A 218 6.16 -30.76 -16.57
C PRO A 218 7.13 -29.81 -17.31
N LEU A 219 7.93 -29.08 -16.54
CA LEU A 219 9.03 -28.25 -17.03
C LEU A 219 10.36 -28.91 -16.65
N THR A 220 11.36 -28.78 -17.52
CA THR A 220 12.75 -29.15 -17.23
C THR A 220 13.64 -27.92 -17.35
N PHE A 221 14.57 -27.78 -16.41
CA PHE A 221 15.45 -26.64 -16.27
C PHE A 221 16.89 -26.97 -16.69
N GLY A 222 17.61 -25.95 -17.14
CA GLY A 222 19.02 -26.04 -17.50
C GLY A 222 19.75 -24.73 -17.22
N ALA A 223 21.06 -24.83 -16.95
CA ALA A 223 21.94 -23.69 -16.77
C ALA A 223 23.27 -23.96 -17.50
N ARG A 224 23.68 -23.05 -18.39
CA ARG A 224 25.00 -23.10 -19.04
C ARG A 224 25.89 -22.00 -18.47
N GLY A 225 27.16 -22.33 -18.24
CA GLY A 225 28.11 -21.40 -17.62
C GLY A 225 27.94 -21.29 -16.11
N LEU A 226 27.27 -22.25 -15.46
CA LEU A 226 27.12 -22.26 -14.01
C LEU A 226 28.52 -22.39 -13.36
N PRO A 227 28.90 -21.48 -12.44
CA PRO A 227 30.24 -21.49 -11.84
C PRO A 227 30.47 -22.74 -11.00
N ARG A 228 31.73 -23.19 -10.95
CA ARG A 228 32.14 -24.33 -10.14
C ARG A 228 31.78 -24.10 -8.68
N GLY A 229 31.13 -25.07 -8.07
CA GLY A 229 30.62 -24.99 -6.69
C GLY A 229 29.09 -24.91 -6.63
N LEU A 230 28.44 -24.56 -7.74
CA LEU A 230 26.99 -24.60 -7.88
C LEU A 230 26.52 -25.78 -8.73
N VAL A 231 25.34 -26.31 -8.40
CA VAL A 231 24.67 -27.39 -9.13
C VAL A 231 23.21 -27.01 -9.35
N LEU A 232 22.68 -27.30 -10.54
CA LEU A 232 21.27 -27.17 -10.86
C LEU A 232 20.59 -28.54 -10.80
N ASP A 233 19.47 -28.64 -10.07
CA ASP A 233 18.51 -29.72 -10.23
C ASP A 233 17.59 -29.43 -11.43
N PRO A 234 17.62 -30.25 -12.50
CA PRO A 234 16.83 -30.01 -13.70
C PRO A 234 15.32 -30.23 -13.53
N GLN A 235 14.87 -30.89 -12.47
CA GLN A 235 13.44 -31.14 -12.22
C GLN A 235 12.80 -29.98 -11.46
N THR A 236 13.50 -29.48 -10.43
CA THR A 236 12.99 -28.40 -9.58
C THR A 236 13.43 -27.01 -10.03
N GLY A 237 14.49 -26.91 -10.84
CA GLY A 237 15.10 -25.64 -11.22
C GLY A 237 15.96 -25.01 -10.14
N ARG A 238 16.21 -25.71 -9.02
CA ARG A 238 16.97 -25.19 -7.88
C ARG A 238 18.46 -25.24 -8.17
N ILE A 239 19.11 -24.11 -7.99
CA ILE A 239 20.56 -23.96 -7.99
C ILE A 239 21.00 -23.88 -6.53
N THR A 240 21.86 -24.81 -6.13
CA THR A 240 22.41 -24.89 -4.76
C THR A 240 23.91 -25.07 -4.78
N GLY A 241 24.56 -24.80 -3.65
CA GLY A 241 26.00 -24.97 -3.46
C GLY A 241 26.64 -23.78 -2.75
N GLN A 242 27.90 -23.51 -3.04
CA GLN A 242 28.65 -22.37 -2.50
C GLN A 242 29.63 -21.85 -3.54
N LEU A 243 29.99 -20.57 -3.44
CA LEU A 243 31.02 -19.93 -4.25
C LEU A 243 32.06 -19.31 -3.35
N ASP A 244 33.33 -19.67 -3.51
CA ASP A 244 34.43 -19.06 -2.74
C ASP A 244 35.08 -17.89 -3.48
N ARG A 245 34.97 -17.89 -4.81
CA ARG A 245 35.63 -16.90 -5.67
C ARG A 245 34.68 -15.74 -5.95
N ARG A 246 35.08 -14.56 -5.49
CA ARG A 246 34.46 -13.29 -5.86
C ARG A 246 34.47 -13.09 -7.38
N GLY A 247 33.41 -12.51 -7.91
CA GLY A 247 33.28 -12.22 -9.33
C GLY A 247 31.84 -12.09 -9.81
N GLN A 248 31.69 -11.69 -11.07
CA GLN A 248 30.42 -11.71 -11.79
C GLN A 248 30.40 -12.92 -12.74
N TYR A 249 29.31 -13.68 -12.72
CA TYR A 249 29.15 -14.88 -13.51
C TYR A 249 27.84 -14.80 -14.30
N THR A 250 27.96 -14.67 -15.62
CA THR A 250 26.82 -14.77 -16.53
C THR A 250 26.45 -16.23 -16.77
N VAL A 251 25.25 -16.62 -16.35
CA VAL A 251 24.68 -17.95 -16.53
C VAL A 251 23.52 -17.88 -17.50
N ARG A 252 23.51 -18.74 -18.51
CA ARG A 252 22.37 -18.85 -19.43
C ARG A 252 21.39 -19.89 -18.93
N LEU A 253 20.29 -19.41 -18.34
CA LEU A 253 19.18 -20.23 -17.87
C LEU A 253 18.32 -20.73 -19.03
N GLN A 254 17.67 -21.86 -18.82
CA GLN A 254 16.78 -22.50 -19.77
C GLN A 254 15.62 -23.19 -19.05
N ALA A 255 14.41 -23.05 -19.59
CA ALA A 255 13.23 -23.82 -19.22
C ALA A 255 12.60 -24.45 -20.48
N ARG A 256 12.14 -25.70 -20.40
CA ARG A 256 11.57 -26.46 -21.54
C ARG A 256 10.36 -27.27 -21.12
N ASN A 257 9.35 -27.32 -21.98
CA ASN A 257 8.23 -28.26 -21.91
C ASN A 257 7.84 -28.72 -23.34
N ALA A 258 6.73 -29.45 -23.46
CA ALA A 258 6.21 -29.92 -24.76
C ALA A 258 5.82 -28.80 -25.74
N ARG A 259 5.60 -27.57 -25.25
CA ARG A 259 5.17 -26.40 -26.04
C ARG A 259 6.33 -25.54 -26.53
N GLY A 260 7.53 -25.72 -26.00
CA GLY A 260 8.73 -25.01 -26.45
C GLY A 260 9.81 -24.85 -25.39
N SER A 261 10.60 -23.79 -25.53
CA SER A 261 11.68 -23.46 -24.61
C SER A 261 11.90 -21.97 -24.46
N ALA A 262 12.24 -21.53 -23.26
CA ALA A 262 12.75 -20.19 -22.97
C ALA A 262 14.23 -20.25 -22.59
N ARG A 263 14.93 -19.13 -22.82
CA ARG A 263 16.29 -18.88 -22.35
C ARG A 263 16.39 -17.43 -21.88
N ARG A 264 17.18 -17.20 -20.83
CA ARG A 264 17.43 -15.87 -20.28
C ARG A 264 18.82 -15.89 -19.64
N ASP A 265 19.57 -14.81 -19.84
CA ASP A 265 20.83 -14.63 -19.12
C ASP A 265 20.51 -14.19 -17.68
N PHE A 266 21.33 -14.65 -16.74
CA PHE A 266 21.20 -14.44 -15.30
C PHE A 266 22.57 -14.16 -14.72
N GLU A 267 22.69 -13.06 -13.99
CA GLU A 267 23.95 -12.64 -13.40
C GLU A 267 24.05 -13.08 -11.94
N ILE A 268 25.11 -13.82 -11.61
CA ILE A 268 25.47 -14.11 -10.23
C ILE A 268 26.62 -13.20 -9.83
N ALA A 269 26.41 -12.35 -8.84
CA ALA A 269 27.44 -11.53 -8.24
C ALA A 269 27.89 -12.16 -6.92
N CYS A 270 29.07 -12.80 -6.93
CA CYS A 270 29.71 -13.26 -5.70
C CYS A 270 30.58 -12.12 -5.15
N GLY A 271 30.14 -11.50 -4.04
CA GLY A 271 30.75 -10.29 -3.49
C GLY A 271 30.13 -9.92 -2.15
N ASP A 272 30.26 -8.66 -1.73
CA ASP A 272 29.74 -8.24 -0.41
C ASP A 272 28.25 -7.87 -0.43
N THR A 273 27.68 -7.64 -1.61
CA THR A 273 26.31 -7.16 -1.77
C THR A 273 25.35 -8.31 -2.08
N ILE A 274 24.35 -8.47 -1.21
CA ILE A 274 23.19 -9.36 -1.40
C ILE A 274 21.95 -8.51 -1.68
N ALA A 275 20.78 -9.15 -1.89
CA ALA A 275 19.51 -8.45 -2.16
C ALA A 275 19.58 -7.47 -3.35
N LEU A 276 20.22 -7.90 -4.45
CA LEU A 276 20.43 -7.09 -5.67
C LEU A 276 19.12 -6.73 -6.41
N THR A 277 18.03 -7.40 -6.09
CA THR A 277 16.65 -6.97 -6.37
C THR A 277 15.86 -6.91 -5.06
N PRO A 278 14.74 -6.17 -4.99
CA PRO A 278 13.94 -6.10 -3.78
C PRO A 278 13.45 -7.48 -3.35
N PRO A 279 13.53 -7.84 -2.05
CA PRO A 279 13.01 -9.12 -1.56
C PRO A 279 11.53 -9.30 -1.88
N MET A 280 11.14 -10.49 -2.34
CA MET A 280 9.75 -10.89 -2.56
C MET A 280 9.39 -12.10 -1.70
N GLY A 281 8.34 -12.00 -0.91
CA GLY A 281 7.91 -13.07 -0.02
C GLY A 281 6.61 -12.78 0.70
N TRP A 282 6.48 -13.36 1.88
CA TRP A 282 5.33 -13.29 2.77
C TRP A 282 5.80 -13.01 4.20
N ASN A 283 4.98 -12.32 4.99
CA ASN A 283 5.21 -12.11 6.42
C ASN A 283 3.94 -12.48 7.21
N SER A 284 4.12 -13.14 8.36
CA SER A 284 3.02 -13.67 9.16
C SER A 284 2.16 -12.65 9.92
N TRP A 285 2.63 -11.42 10.10
CA TRP A 285 2.03 -10.46 11.04
C TRP A 285 0.61 -10.06 10.65
N ASN A 286 0.42 -9.56 9.42
CA ASN A 286 -0.87 -9.00 9.01
C ASN A 286 -2.00 -10.03 8.96
N CYS A 287 -1.71 -11.32 8.80
CA CYS A 287 -2.74 -12.36 8.83
C CYS A 287 -2.88 -13.04 10.20
N PHE A 288 -1.82 -13.17 11.00
CA PHE A 288 -1.86 -13.99 12.21
C PHE A 288 -1.49 -13.28 13.52
N GLY A 289 -0.77 -12.15 13.49
CA GLY A 289 -0.22 -11.54 14.71
C GLY A 289 0.48 -12.57 15.61
N CYS A 290 0.23 -12.52 16.92
CA CYS A 290 0.77 -13.52 17.86
C CYS A 290 0.14 -14.92 17.75
N ASP A 291 -0.90 -15.12 16.95
CA ASP A 291 -1.50 -16.45 16.72
C ASP A 291 -0.68 -17.27 15.69
N VAL A 292 0.46 -16.77 15.23
CA VAL A 292 1.38 -17.50 14.35
C VAL A 292 1.95 -18.76 15.04
N THR A 293 2.06 -19.85 14.29
CA THR A 293 2.62 -21.15 14.69
C THR A 293 3.49 -21.74 13.58
N ALA A 294 4.37 -22.69 13.91
CA ALA A 294 5.17 -23.40 12.91
C ALA A 294 4.29 -24.06 11.83
N ASP A 295 3.13 -24.63 12.20
CA ASP A 295 2.21 -25.25 11.23
C ASP A 295 1.62 -24.24 10.25
N LYS A 296 1.23 -23.05 10.73
CA LYS A 296 0.75 -21.97 9.86
C LYS A 296 1.87 -21.52 8.90
N VAL A 297 3.11 -21.44 9.37
CA VAL A 297 4.28 -21.10 8.52
C VAL A 297 4.53 -22.19 7.47
N ARG A 298 4.43 -23.48 7.82
CA ARG A 298 4.53 -24.60 6.85
C ARG A 298 3.40 -24.56 5.82
N ALA A 299 2.17 -24.28 6.27
CA ALA A 299 1.01 -24.14 5.39
C ALA A 299 1.17 -22.97 4.43
N ALA A 300 1.65 -21.82 4.91
CA ALA A 300 2.00 -20.66 4.11
C ALA A 300 3.07 -21.01 3.05
N ALA A 301 4.18 -21.64 3.46
CA ALA A 301 5.23 -22.07 2.53
C ALA A 301 4.70 -23.03 1.45
N THR A 302 3.86 -23.99 1.83
CA THR A 302 3.18 -24.90 0.89
C THR A 302 2.29 -24.13 -0.07
N ALA A 303 1.47 -23.21 0.45
CA ALA A 303 0.54 -22.41 -0.34
C ALA A 303 1.26 -21.55 -1.38
N MET A 304 2.43 -20.99 -1.05
CA MET A 304 3.24 -20.24 -2.02
C MET A 304 3.68 -21.11 -3.20
N VAL A 305 3.97 -22.40 -2.96
CA VAL A 305 4.32 -23.36 -4.01
C VAL A 305 3.09 -23.81 -4.79
N THR A 306 2.03 -24.24 -4.10
CA THR A 306 0.85 -24.86 -4.73
C THR A 306 -0.03 -23.87 -5.49
N SER A 307 -0.08 -22.61 -5.06
CA SER A 307 -0.71 -21.51 -5.82
C SER A 307 0.06 -21.15 -7.10
N GLY A 308 1.33 -21.55 -7.20
CA GLY A 308 2.20 -21.20 -8.30
C GLY A 308 2.90 -19.84 -8.16
N LEU A 309 2.75 -19.12 -7.04
CA LEU A 309 3.47 -17.86 -6.81
C LEU A 309 4.99 -18.02 -6.93
N VAL A 310 5.56 -19.15 -6.51
CA VAL A 310 7.00 -19.43 -6.75
C VAL A 310 7.40 -19.36 -8.23
N GLN A 311 6.47 -19.54 -9.16
CA GLN A 311 6.73 -19.45 -10.60
C GLN A 311 6.85 -17.99 -11.07
N HIS A 312 6.55 -17.02 -10.22
CA HIS A 312 6.59 -15.58 -10.47
C HIS A 312 7.69 -14.85 -9.69
N GLY A 313 8.51 -15.59 -8.91
CA GLY A 313 9.66 -15.02 -8.19
C GLY A 313 9.47 -14.81 -6.68
N TRP A 314 8.34 -15.19 -6.11
CA TRP A 314 8.11 -15.14 -4.66
C TRP A 314 8.95 -16.20 -3.94
N THR A 315 9.74 -15.79 -2.92
CA THR A 315 10.74 -16.69 -2.31
C THR A 315 10.84 -16.68 -0.79
N TYR A 316 10.53 -15.58 -0.10
CA TYR A 316 10.72 -15.49 1.36
C TYR A 316 9.45 -15.87 2.13
N ILE A 317 9.62 -16.60 3.23
CA ILE A 317 8.58 -16.92 4.23
C ILE A 317 9.08 -16.38 5.56
N ASN A 318 8.62 -15.20 5.95
CA ASN A 318 9.10 -14.49 7.14
C ASN A 318 8.16 -14.72 8.32
N ILE A 319 8.73 -15.15 9.44
CA ILE A 319 8.08 -15.21 10.75
C ILE A 319 8.29 -13.86 11.43
N ASP A 320 7.20 -13.22 11.84
CA ASP A 320 7.24 -11.98 12.63
C ASP A 320 7.28 -12.27 14.15
N ASP A 321 6.95 -11.30 14.99
CA ASP A 321 7.00 -11.39 16.46
C ASP A 321 6.21 -12.58 17.06
N CYS A 322 6.42 -12.85 18.35
CA CYS A 322 5.75 -13.86 19.16
C CYS A 322 6.16 -15.33 18.90
N TRP A 323 7.37 -15.57 18.36
CA TRP A 323 7.99 -16.90 18.23
C TRP A 323 8.93 -17.22 19.40
N GLU A 324 9.39 -16.20 20.12
CA GLU A 324 10.43 -16.23 21.13
C GLU A 324 9.93 -16.90 22.42
N GLY A 325 10.81 -17.69 23.05
CA GLY A 325 10.59 -18.46 24.27
C GLY A 325 11.48 -18.05 25.45
N GLY A 326 12.16 -16.90 25.37
CA GLY A 326 13.14 -16.45 26.37
C GLY A 326 14.55 -16.95 26.09
N ARG A 327 15.39 -17.04 27.13
CA ARG A 327 16.79 -17.48 27.03
C ARG A 327 17.07 -18.69 27.92
N ASP A 328 17.99 -19.55 27.48
CA ASP A 328 18.56 -20.58 28.34
C ASP A 328 19.58 -20.00 29.35
N ALA A 329 20.10 -20.85 30.24
CA ALA A 329 21.08 -20.45 31.26
C ALA A 329 22.41 -19.92 30.68
N ASN A 330 22.70 -20.20 29.41
CA ASN A 330 23.90 -19.72 28.70
C ASN A 330 23.63 -18.42 27.92
N GLY A 331 22.40 -17.89 27.97
CA GLY A 331 21.98 -16.69 27.27
C GLY A 331 21.51 -16.92 25.83
N ASN A 332 21.42 -18.18 25.36
CA ASN A 332 20.94 -18.45 24.00
C ASN A 332 19.43 -18.20 23.92
N ILE A 333 19.00 -17.51 22.86
CA ILE A 333 17.58 -17.35 22.54
C ILE A 333 16.93 -18.72 22.27
N LEU A 334 15.72 -18.91 22.81
CA LEU A 334 14.88 -20.10 22.64
C LEU A 334 13.63 -19.74 21.86
N ALA A 335 13.06 -20.72 21.16
CA ALA A 335 11.72 -20.61 20.58
C ALA A 335 10.67 -21.13 21.58
N ASN A 336 9.46 -20.58 21.51
CA ASN A 336 8.36 -21.04 22.36
C ASN A 336 7.70 -22.33 21.85
N ALA A 337 6.71 -22.84 22.60
CA ALA A 337 6.03 -24.10 22.30
C ALA A 337 5.30 -24.14 20.95
N LYS A 338 5.01 -22.98 20.32
CA LYS A 338 4.41 -22.90 18.97
C LYS A 338 5.44 -23.20 17.86
N PHE A 339 6.73 -23.16 18.20
CA PHE A 339 7.88 -23.34 17.32
C PHE A 339 8.90 -24.32 17.93
N PRO A 340 8.53 -25.59 18.14
CA PRO A 340 9.36 -26.55 18.87
C PRO A 340 10.64 -26.96 18.13
N ASP A 341 10.73 -26.72 16.82
CA ASP A 341 11.86 -27.11 15.97
C ASP A 341 12.11 -26.07 14.86
N MET A 342 12.88 -25.03 15.20
CA MET A 342 13.25 -23.96 14.26
C MET A 342 14.14 -24.45 13.10
N PRO A 343 15.19 -25.27 13.32
CA PRO A 343 15.96 -25.88 12.24
C PRO A 343 15.10 -26.69 11.27
N GLY A 344 14.25 -27.60 11.78
CA GLY A 344 13.41 -28.44 10.92
C GLY A 344 12.29 -27.66 10.21
N LEU A 345 11.94 -26.46 10.70
CA LEU A 345 11.08 -25.52 9.97
C LEU A 345 11.83 -24.87 8.82
N ALA A 346 13.05 -24.38 9.06
CA ALA A 346 13.90 -23.79 8.02
C ALA A 346 14.22 -24.81 6.92
N ASP A 347 14.65 -26.02 7.29
CA ASP A 347 14.95 -27.11 6.36
C ASP A 347 13.74 -27.44 5.46
N TYR A 348 12.54 -27.44 6.03
CA TYR A 348 11.32 -27.65 5.27
C TYR A 348 11.07 -26.54 4.25
N VAL A 349 11.21 -25.27 4.66
CA VAL A 349 11.06 -24.12 3.74
C VAL A 349 12.13 -24.18 2.64
N HIS A 350 13.39 -24.47 2.97
CA HIS A 350 14.46 -24.65 1.97
C HIS A 350 14.21 -25.85 1.05
N SER A 351 13.62 -26.93 1.55
CA SER A 351 13.23 -28.10 0.74
C SER A 351 12.18 -27.78 -0.33
N LEU A 352 11.49 -26.64 -0.19
CA LEU A 352 10.58 -26.09 -1.18
C LEU A 352 11.28 -25.14 -2.17
N GLY A 353 12.54 -24.80 -1.95
CA GLY A 353 13.30 -23.83 -2.75
C GLY A 353 13.04 -22.38 -2.33
N LEU A 354 12.40 -22.19 -1.17
CA LEU A 354 12.09 -20.92 -0.54
C LEU A 354 13.18 -20.56 0.48
N LYS A 355 13.14 -19.33 0.99
CA LYS A 355 13.99 -18.80 2.06
C LYS A 355 13.13 -18.47 3.27
N ILE A 356 13.69 -18.52 4.47
CA ILE A 356 12.94 -18.28 5.71
C ILE A 356 13.50 -17.07 6.46
N GLY A 357 12.62 -16.23 7.00
CA GLY A 357 12.98 -15.05 7.77
C GLY A 357 12.50 -15.11 9.21
N LEU A 358 13.19 -14.35 10.06
CA LEU A 358 12.89 -14.20 11.49
C LEU A 358 12.77 -12.71 11.85
N TYR A 359 12.30 -12.49 13.06
CA TYR A 359 12.11 -11.18 13.67
C TYR A 359 12.85 -11.09 15.01
N SER A 360 13.37 -9.92 15.34
CA SER A 360 13.84 -9.55 16.68
C SER A 360 13.84 -8.03 16.84
N SER A 361 14.25 -7.54 18.01
CA SER A 361 14.35 -6.13 18.37
C SER A 361 15.69 -5.84 19.07
N PRO A 362 16.26 -4.63 18.93
CA PRO A 362 17.47 -4.22 19.63
C PRO A 362 17.26 -3.85 21.10
N GLY A 363 16.02 -3.75 21.56
CA GLY A 363 15.70 -3.54 22.97
C GLY A 363 15.61 -4.86 23.75
N PRO A 364 15.52 -4.81 25.10
CA PRO A 364 15.32 -6.01 25.91
C PRO A 364 14.07 -6.81 25.51
N GLN A 365 13.05 -6.11 25.00
CA GLN A 365 11.82 -6.70 24.52
C GLN A 365 11.47 -6.32 23.07
N THR A 366 10.78 -7.22 22.38
CA THR A 366 10.09 -6.97 21.11
C THR A 366 8.87 -6.07 21.30
N CYS A 367 8.18 -5.74 20.21
CA CYS A 367 7.00 -4.88 20.26
C CYS A 367 5.83 -5.56 20.98
N ALA A 368 5.68 -6.88 20.83
CA ALA A 368 4.71 -7.67 21.58
C ALA A 368 5.20 -8.09 22.98
N GLY A 369 6.36 -7.58 23.44
CA GLY A 369 6.86 -7.80 24.79
C GLY A 369 7.64 -9.10 25.00
N HIS A 370 8.03 -9.78 23.92
CA HIS A 370 8.86 -10.99 23.96
C HIS A 370 10.35 -10.66 24.06
N GLU A 371 11.22 -11.65 24.27
CA GLU A 371 12.67 -11.47 24.43
C GLU A 371 13.32 -10.88 23.16
N GLY A 372 13.96 -9.71 23.27
CA GLY A 372 14.73 -9.10 22.18
C GLY A 372 16.22 -9.47 22.22
N SER A 373 17.00 -8.97 21.27
CA SER A 373 18.43 -9.33 21.11
C SER A 373 19.42 -8.41 21.81
N TYR A 374 18.95 -7.45 22.61
CA TYR A 374 19.81 -6.47 23.27
C TYR A 374 20.92 -7.13 24.09
N ARG A 375 22.19 -6.80 23.80
CA ARG A 375 23.41 -7.35 24.43
C ARG A 375 23.69 -8.83 24.16
N HIS A 376 22.90 -9.45 23.28
CA HIS A 376 23.07 -10.84 22.84
C HIS A 376 23.19 -10.95 21.32
N GLU A 377 23.43 -9.85 20.61
CA GLU A 377 23.35 -9.76 19.15
C GLU A 377 24.26 -10.77 18.45
N GLU A 378 25.50 -10.95 18.94
CA GLU A 378 26.42 -11.97 18.41
C GLU A 378 25.96 -13.40 18.66
N GLN A 379 25.38 -13.69 19.82
CA GLN A 379 24.87 -15.02 20.16
C GLN A 379 23.63 -15.35 19.31
N ASP A 380 22.72 -14.39 19.19
CA ASP A 380 21.48 -14.52 18.45
C ASP A 380 21.75 -14.64 16.95
N ALA A 381 22.64 -13.82 16.38
CA ALA A 381 23.04 -13.94 14.98
C ALA A 381 23.60 -15.33 14.65
N ARG A 382 24.48 -15.88 15.51
CA ARG A 382 25.00 -17.25 15.37
C ARG A 382 23.86 -18.27 15.42
N ARG A 383 22.95 -18.15 16.38
CA ARG A 383 21.82 -19.06 16.54
C ARG A 383 20.88 -19.01 15.33
N TYR A 384 20.59 -17.84 14.78
CA TYR A 384 19.77 -17.68 13.58
C TYR A 384 20.42 -18.34 12.36
N ALA A 385 21.73 -18.20 12.20
CA ALA A 385 22.48 -18.86 11.13
C ALA A 385 22.53 -20.39 11.31
N GLU A 386 22.73 -20.88 12.54
CA GLU A 386 22.69 -22.31 12.90
C GLU A 386 21.32 -22.93 12.59
N TRP A 387 20.24 -22.20 12.85
CA TRP A 387 18.88 -22.60 12.48
C TRP A 387 18.58 -22.47 10.97
N GLY A 388 19.45 -21.82 10.20
CA GLY A 388 19.31 -21.71 8.74
C GLY A 388 18.47 -20.51 8.26
N PHE A 389 18.25 -19.48 9.07
CA PHE A 389 17.48 -18.32 8.64
C PHE A 389 18.25 -17.44 7.64
N ASP A 390 17.52 -16.80 6.71
CA ASP A 390 18.04 -16.07 5.55
C ASP A 390 17.66 -14.58 5.55
N TYR A 391 16.86 -14.15 6.52
CA TYR A 391 16.32 -12.80 6.64
C TYR A 391 16.08 -12.48 8.11
N LEU A 392 16.43 -11.27 8.54
CA LEU A 392 16.13 -10.73 9.86
C LEU A 392 15.44 -9.37 9.74
N LYS A 393 14.18 -9.29 10.15
CA LYS A 393 13.51 -8.02 10.51
C LYS A 393 13.97 -7.62 11.90
N TYR A 394 14.50 -6.41 12.04
CA TYR A 394 15.06 -5.91 13.29
C TYR A 394 14.42 -4.58 13.67
N ASP A 395 13.56 -4.65 14.68
CA ASP A 395 12.60 -3.59 15.05
C ASP A 395 13.24 -2.45 15.87
N TRP A 396 12.43 -1.62 16.52
CA TRP A 396 12.88 -0.59 17.47
C TRP A 396 12.29 -0.79 18.88
N CYS A 397 10.96 -0.84 18.99
CA CYS A 397 10.21 -1.24 20.19
C CYS A 397 10.81 -0.74 21.52
N SER A 398 11.12 -1.66 22.45
CA SER A 398 11.63 -1.32 23.80
C SER A 398 13.01 -0.67 23.83
N TYR A 399 13.74 -0.60 22.70
CA TYR A 399 14.98 0.18 22.62
C TYR A 399 14.71 1.68 22.83
N GLY A 400 13.48 2.16 22.60
CA GLY A 400 13.04 3.49 23.02
C GLY A 400 13.18 3.74 24.53
N GLY A 401 13.15 2.72 25.38
CA GLY A 401 13.44 2.85 26.81
C GLY A 401 14.95 2.96 27.12
N ILE A 402 15.80 2.44 26.22
CA ILE A 402 17.26 2.53 26.32
C ILE A 402 17.75 3.88 25.79
N ALA A 403 17.15 4.38 24.71
CA ALA A 403 17.45 5.65 24.08
C ALA A 403 16.15 6.44 23.83
N PRO A 404 15.62 7.17 24.84
CA PRO A 404 14.31 7.84 24.73
C PRO A 404 14.31 9.07 23.81
N HIS A 405 15.44 9.74 23.68
CA HIS A 405 15.63 10.89 22.79
C HIS A 405 16.91 10.68 21.97
N PRO A 406 16.92 9.68 21.07
CA PRO A 406 18.14 9.26 20.43
C PRO A 406 18.64 10.33 19.48
N THR A 407 19.92 10.69 19.62
CA THR A 407 20.67 11.34 18.54
C THR A 407 20.75 10.41 17.32
N LEU A 408 21.11 10.93 16.15
CA LEU A 408 21.29 10.10 14.95
C LEU A 408 22.30 8.95 15.19
N ALA A 409 23.37 9.19 15.94
CA ALA A 409 24.33 8.16 16.29
C ALA A 409 23.69 7.04 17.14
N GLU A 410 22.77 7.38 18.04
CA GLU A 410 22.05 6.41 18.87
C GLU A 410 20.96 5.66 18.10
N LEU A 411 20.35 6.27 17.08
CA LEU A 411 19.48 5.59 16.11
C LEU A 411 20.25 4.54 15.30
N MET A 412 21.46 4.88 14.84
CA MET A 412 22.30 3.99 14.02
C MET A 412 22.92 2.83 14.82
N LYS A 413 23.29 3.10 16.08
CA LYS A 413 24.06 2.18 16.93
C LYS A 413 23.53 0.73 16.98
N PRO A 414 22.25 0.46 17.32
CA PRO A 414 21.78 -0.92 17.45
C PRO A 414 21.89 -1.70 16.13
N TYR A 415 21.65 -1.03 15.00
CA TYR A 415 21.77 -1.63 13.68
C TYR A 415 23.22 -1.92 13.30
N GLN A 416 24.17 -1.06 13.69
CA GLN A 416 25.60 -1.34 13.51
C GLN A 416 26.06 -2.55 14.33
N VAL A 417 25.57 -2.70 15.57
CA VAL A 417 25.91 -3.84 16.44
C VAL A 417 25.40 -5.14 15.82
N MET A 418 24.12 -5.19 15.44
CA MET A 418 23.55 -6.39 14.81
C MET A 418 24.17 -6.68 13.43
N ARG A 419 24.47 -5.66 12.62
CA ARG A 419 25.20 -5.86 11.36
C ARG A 419 26.58 -6.51 11.58
N ALA A 420 27.34 -6.02 12.56
CA ALA A 420 28.64 -6.59 12.90
C ALA A 420 28.53 -8.06 13.36
N ALA A 421 27.46 -8.42 14.07
CA ALA A 421 27.17 -9.81 14.44
C ALA A 421 26.82 -10.67 13.21
N LEU A 422 25.95 -10.19 12.31
CA LEU A 422 25.57 -10.89 11.08
C LEU A 422 26.74 -11.05 10.09
N ASP A 423 27.75 -10.16 10.14
CA ASP A 423 28.95 -10.30 9.32
C ASP A 423 29.83 -11.47 9.72
N GLN A 424 29.75 -11.93 10.97
CA GLN A 424 30.57 -13.02 11.50
C GLN A 424 29.99 -14.41 11.17
N VAL A 425 28.75 -14.51 10.70
CA VAL A 425 28.11 -15.80 10.40
C VAL A 425 28.28 -16.19 8.93
N PRO A 426 28.54 -17.48 8.62
CA PRO A 426 28.79 -17.95 7.26
C PRO A 426 27.48 -18.19 6.48
N ARG A 427 26.54 -17.24 6.54
CA ARG A 427 25.25 -17.31 5.86
C ARG A 427 24.78 -15.92 5.48
N ASP A 428 24.18 -15.79 4.31
CA ASP A 428 23.58 -14.53 3.89
C ASP A 428 22.23 -14.34 4.57
N ILE A 429 22.15 -13.32 5.42
CA ILE A 429 20.94 -12.90 6.12
C ILE A 429 20.61 -11.49 5.65
N VAL A 430 19.50 -11.34 4.93
CA VAL A 430 18.97 -10.03 4.54
C VAL A 430 18.63 -9.26 5.81
N PHE A 431 19.20 -8.06 5.97
CA PHE A 431 19.01 -7.25 7.17
C PHE A 431 17.99 -6.13 6.92
N SER A 432 16.81 -6.27 7.53
CA SER A 432 15.65 -5.39 7.35
C SER A 432 15.44 -4.53 8.58
N LEU A 433 15.74 -3.24 8.46
CA LEU A 433 15.65 -2.26 9.56
C LEU A 433 14.19 -1.82 9.75
N CYS A 434 13.66 -1.90 10.96
CA CYS A 434 12.29 -1.50 11.28
C CYS A 434 12.28 -0.47 12.42
N GLN A 435 12.74 0.75 12.11
CA GLN A 435 12.70 1.93 13.00
C GLN A 435 11.70 3.00 12.51
N TYR A 436 10.82 2.63 11.59
CA TYR A 436 9.69 3.45 11.17
C TYR A 436 10.00 4.80 10.49
N GLY A 437 11.19 4.97 9.91
CA GLY A 437 11.61 6.20 9.22
C GLY A 437 12.35 7.21 10.09
N MET A 438 12.53 6.93 11.39
CA MET A 438 13.24 7.74 12.36
C MET A 438 14.61 8.23 11.87
N GLY A 439 14.86 9.52 12.07
CA GLY A 439 16.11 10.18 11.69
C GLY A 439 16.42 10.11 10.21
N HIS A 440 15.41 10.05 9.34
CA HIS A 440 15.56 9.94 7.88
C HIS A 440 16.41 8.73 7.48
N VAL A 441 15.97 7.54 7.87
CA VAL A 441 16.71 6.28 7.67
C VAL A 441 17.23 6.07 6.25
N TRP A 442 16.55 6.57 5.24
CA TRP A 442 17.02 6.49 3.86
C TRP A 442 18.41 7.12 3.65
N GLU A 443 18.84 8.06 4.50
CA GLU A 443 20.16 8.69 4.43
C GLU A 443 21.28 7.88 5.13
N TRP A 444 20.92 6.90 5.98
CA TRP A 444 21.89 6.19 6.81
C TRP A 444 21.72 4.68 6.89
N GLY A 445 20.59 4.10 6.47
CA GLY A 445 20.28 2.67 6.55
C GLY A 445 21.30 1.81 5.80
N ALA A 446 21.69 2.24 4.60
CA ALA A 446 22.76 1.59 3.84
C ALA A 446 24.13 1.69 4.54
N ARG A 447 24.42 2.82 5.22
CA ARG A 447 25.70 3.03 5.93
C ARG A 447 25.88 2.09 7.13
N VAL A 448 24.78 1.60 7.72
CA VAL A 448 24.81 0.62 8.81
C VAL A 448 24.62 -0.83 8.30
N GLY A 449 24.66 -1.03 6.98
CA GLY A 449 24.61 -2.34 6.35
C GLY A 449 23.21 -2.95 6.26
N GLY A 450 22.16 -2.13 6.30
CA GLY A 450 20.79 -2.54 6.01
C GLY A 450 20.58 -2.86 4.53
N ASN A 451 19.85 -3.93 4.25
CA ASN A 451 19.42 -4.29 2.89
C ASN A 451 18.04 -3.74 2.54
N CYS A 452 17.22 -3.44 3.54
CA CYS A 452 16.03 -2.64 3.41
C CYS A 452 15.72 -1.93 4.74
N TRP A 453 14.93 -0.87 4.69
CA TRP A 453 14.54 -0.12 5.89
C TRP A 453 13.14 0.46 5.78
N ARG A 454 12.37 0.29 6.85
CA ARG A 454 11.05 0.91 6.99
C ARG A 454 11.17 2.43 6.94
N THR A 455 10.41 3.05 6.03
CA THR A 455 10.42 4.51 5.79
C THR A 455 9.32 5.25 6.53
N THR A 456 8.36 4.51 7.09
CA THR A 456 7.14 5.04 7.74
C THR A 456 6.77 4.17 8.94
N GLY A 457 5.80 4.64 9.73
CA GLY A 457 5.01 3.80 10.63
C GLY A 457 4.30 2.65 9.89
N ASP A 458 3.67 1.76 10.67
CA ASP A 458 3.06 0.54 10.13
C ASP A 458 1.87 0.86 9.22
N ILE A 459 1.75 0.09 8.14
CA ILE A 459 0.58 0.14 7.28
C ILE A 459 -0.61 -0.49 8.00
N SER A 460 -1.77 0.16 7.90
CA SER A 460 -3.04 -0.41 8.30
C SER A 460 -3.84 -0.84 7.06
N ASP A 461 -4.81 -1.73 7.26
CA ASP A 461 -5.75 -2.16 6.22
C ASP A 461 -6.79 -1.06 5.95
N SER A 462 -6.35 0.06 5.39
CA SER A 462 -7.17 1.19 4.95
C SER A 462 -6.53 1.90 3.74
N TRP A 463 -7.37 2.55 2.94
CA TRP A 463 -6.90 3.34 1.78
C TRP A 463 -6.03 4.52 2.21
N SER A 464 -6.40 5.20 3.29
CA SER A 464 -5.67 6.36 3.81
C SER A 464 -4.24 6.01 4.19
N SER A 465 -4.05 4.93 4.95
CA SER A 465 -2.72 4.46 5.36
C SER A 465 -1.88 4.07 4.16
N LEU A 466 -2.40 3.24 3.26
CA LEU A 466 -1.72 2.86 2.01
C LEU A 466 -1.33 4.10 1.19
N SER A 467 -2.29 5.00 0.96
CA SER A 467 -2.11 6.18 0.13
C SER A 467 -1.08 7.14 0.74
N GLY A 468 -1.17 7.38 2.05
CA GLY A 468 -0.22 8.19 2.81
C GLY A 468 1.19 7.61 2.76
N ILE A 469 1.34 6.32 3.05
CA ILE A 469 2.65 5.65 3.08
C ILE A 469 3.29 5.57 1.69
N GLY A 470 2.52 5.13 0.69
CA GLY A 470 3.03 4.90 -0.66
C GLY A 470 3.36 6.19 -1.42
N PHE A 471 2.46 7.19 -1.41
CA PHE A 471 2.64 8.41 -2.20
C PHE A 471 3.55 9.45 -1.51
N ASN A 472 3.91 9.27 -0.24
CA ASN A 472 4.92 10.08 0.45
C ASN A 472 6.36 9.58 0.26
N GLN A 473 6.59 8.63 -0.65
CA GLN A 473 7.94 8.15 -0.99
C GLN A 473 8.70 9.05 -1.99
N ALA A 474 8.08 10.15 -2.45
CA ALA A 474 8.67 11.02 -3.45
C ALA A 474 9.94 11.70 -2.91
N GLY A 475 11.04 11.59 -3.64
CA GLY A 475 12.35 12.08 -3.23
C GLY A 475 13.25 11.00 -2.63
N HIS A 476 12.70 9.86 -2.18
CA HIS A 476 13.47 8.76 -1.61
C HIS A 476 14.16 7.89 -2.67
N GLU A 477 13.83 8.05 -3.95
CA GLU A 477 14.39 7.26 -5.05
C GLU A 477 15.91 7.36 -5.20
N ARG A 478 16.52 8.43 -4.67
CA ARG A 478 17.97 8.64 -4.68
C ARG A 478 18.72 7.74 -3.69
N TYR A 479 18.02 7.13 -2.75
CA TYR A 479 18.59 6.33 -1.67
C TYR A 479 18.37 4.82 -1.82
N ALA A 480 17.54 4.39 -2.79
CA ALA A 480 17.29 2.98 -3.07
C ALA A 480 18.07 2.51 -4.32
N GLY A 481 18.50 1.25 -4.29
CA GLY A 481 19.24 0.61 -5.36
C GLY A 481 19.60 -0.83 -5.04
N PRO A 482 20.29 -1.54 -5.96
CA PRO A 482 20.72 -2.91 -5.72
C PRO A 482 21.43 -3.08 -4.37
N GLY A 483 20.82 -3.90 -3.52
CA GLY A 483 21.31 -4.24 -2.18
C GLY A 483 20.81 -3.38 -1.03
N HIS A 484 20.01 -2.34 -1.29
CA HIS A 484 19.46 -1.46 -0.27
C HIS A 484 18.16 -0.77 -0.73
N TRP A 485 17.04 -1.08 -0.07
CA TRP A 485 15.69 -0.71 -0.53
C TRP A 485 14.89 0.08 0.51
N ASN A 486 14.18 1.11 0.05
CA ASN A 486 13.15 1.75 0.87
C ASN A 486 11.98 0.77 1.06
N ASP A 487 11.56 0.57 2.30
CA ASP A 487 10.45 -0.31 2.67
C ASP A 487 9.26 0.52 3.14
N PRO A 488 8.22 0.70 2.31
CA PRO A 488 6.94 1.28 2.70
C PRO A 488 6.00 0.26 3.36
N ASP A 489 6.52 -0.85 3.91
CA ASP A 489 5.78 -1.88 4.65
C ASP A 489 5.01 -2.89 3.79
N MET A 490 4.39 -3.86 4.46
CA MET A 490 3.78 -5.06 3.86
C MET A 490 2.56 -4.81 2.97
N LEU A 491 2.26 -5.78 2.10
CA LEU A 491 1.08 -5.78 1.26
C LEU A 491 -0.16 -6.25 2.04
N VAL A 492 -1.23 -5.44 2.03
CA VAL A 492 -2.51 -5.70 2.74
C VAL A 492 -3.61 -6.04 1.74
N VAL A 493 -3.34 -6.99 0.83
CA VAL A 493 -4.32 -7.50 -0.15
C VAL A 493 -4.94 -8.81 0.33
N GLY A 494 -6.05 -9.27 -0.25
CA GLY A 494 -6.64 -10.57 0.10
C GLY A 494 -7.15 -10.65 1.54
N TYR A 495 -6.94 -11.78 2.23
CA TYR A 495 -7.47 -12.02 3.58
C TYR A 495 -6.44 -11.69 4.68
N VAL A 496 -6.70 -10.65 5.47
CA VAL A 496 -5.85 -10.13 6.57
C VAL A 496 -6.63 -10.06 7.89
N GLY A 497 -5.97 -9.95 9.04
CA GLY A 497 -6.68 -9.93 10.33
C GLY A 497 -5.89 -9.71 11.61
N TRP A 498 -4.55 -9.68 11.58
CA TRP A 498 -3.66 -9.50 12.76
C TRP A 498 -3.99 -10.40 13.96
N SER A 499 -4.67 -11.53 13.72
CA SER A 499 -5.22 -12.41 14.75
C SER A 499 -5.61 -13.77 14.15
N ALA A 500 -6.15 -14.67 14.95
CA ALA A 500 -6.70 -15.94 14.48
C ALA A 500 -7.85 -15.80 13.47
N ASN A 501 -8.50 -14.63 13.42
CA ASN A 501 -9.64 -14.38 12.54
C ASN A 501 -9.24 -13.46 11.38
N VAL A 502 -9.01 -14.04 10.22
CA VAL A 502 -8.83 -13.28 8.98
C VAL A 502 -10.16 -12.87 8.38
N ARG A 503 -10.16 -11.76 7.64
CA ARG A 503 -11.28 -11.22 6.88
C ARG A 503 -10.78 -10.70 5.53
N PRO A 504 -11.64 -10.47 4.53
CA PRO A 504 -11.24 -9.77 3.31
C PRO A 504 -10.76 -8.35 3.62
N THR A 505 -9.62 -7.94 3.07
CA THR A 505 -9.08 -6.58 3.18
C THR A 505 -10.17 -5.50 3.02
N HIS A 506 -10.05 -4.42 3.77
CA HIS A 506 -10.89 -3.24 3.58
C HIS A 506 -10.63 -2.52 2.26
N LEU A 507 -9.47 -2.75 1.64
CA LEU A 507 -9.12 -2.16 0.36
C LEU A 507 -10.05 -2.62 -0.76
N LYS A 508 -10.57 -1.65 -1.52
CA LYS A 508 -11.38 -1.92 -2.71
C LYS A 508 -10.50 -2.44 -3.86
N PRO A 509 -11.07 -3.10 -4.88
CA PRO A 509 -10.28 -3.65 -5.98
C PRO A 509 -9.34 -2.66 -6.68
N ASN A 510 -9.78 -1.41 -6.91
CA ASN A 510 -8.91 -0.41 -7.54
C ASN A 510 -7.73 -0.02 -6.63
N GLU A 511 -7.98 0.09 -5.32
CA GLU A 511 -6.97 0.39 -4.30
C GLU A 511 -5.92 -0.71 -4.24
N GLN A 512 -6.33 -1.98 -4.35
CA GLN A 512 -5.41 -3.11 -4.39
C GLN A 512 -4.54 -3.13 -5.67
N TYR A 513 -5.09 -2.75 -6.82
CA TYR A 513 -4.27 -2.53 -8.03
C TYR A 513 -3.27 -1.39 -7.86
N THR A 514 -3.70 -0.28 -7.24
CA THR A 514 -2.81 0.83 -6.88
C THR A 514 -1.70 0.38 -5.95
N HIS A 515 -2.02 -0.41 -4.92
CA HIS A 515 -1.08 -0.97 -3.95
C HIS A 515 0.08 -1.67 -4.65
N ILE A 516 -0.24 -2.73 -5.39
CA ILE A 516 0.77 -3.57 -6.05
C ILE A 516 1.56 -2.76 -7.08
N SER A 517 0.89 -1.91 -7.85
CA SER A 517 1.54 -1.10 -8.89
C SER A 517 2.53 -0.10 -8.30
N LEU A 518 2.15 0.59 -7.23
CA LEU A 518 3.00 1.57 -6.57
C LEU A 518 4.18 0.90 -5.89
N TRP A 519 3.99 -0.18 -5.14
CA TRP A 519 5.10 -0.92 -4.53
C TRP A 519 6.08 -1.48 -5.56
N CYS A 520 5.58 -1.97 -6.70
CA CYS A 520 6.45 -2.42 -7.79
C CYS A 520 7.23 -1.26 -8.43
N LEU A 521 6.59 -0.11 -8.64
CA LEU A 521 7.26 1.10 -9.13
C LEU A 521 8.29 1.61 -8.13
N LEU A 522 8.03 1.49 -6.83
CA LEU A 522 8.95 1.94 -5.80
C LEU A 522 10.18 1.04 -5.64
N SER A 523 10.21 -0.13 -6.31
CA SER A 523 11.20 -1.18 -6.02
C SER A 523 11.25 -1.49 -4.52
N ALA A 524 10.08 -1.50 -3.88
CA ALA A 524 9.93 -1.87 -2.48
C ALA A 524 10.10 -3.38 -2.29
N PRO A 525 10.50 -3.86 -1.09
CA PRO A 525 10.23 -5.23 -0.69
C PRO A 525 8.74 -5.54 -0.89
N LEU A 526 8.43 -6.68 -1.52
CA LEU A 526 7.07 -7.15 -1.71
C LEU A 526 6.82 -8.27 -0.70
N LEU A 527 6.20 -7.94 0.43
CA LEU A 527 5.89 -8.89 1.49
C LEU A 527 4.37 -9.06 1.58
N ILE A 528 3.85 -10.19 1.09
CA ILE A 528 2.43 -10.55 1.21
C ILE A 528 2.07 -10.66 2.69
N GLY A 529 1.03 -9.93 3.11
CA GLY A 529 0.52 -9.98 4.48
C GLY A 529 -0.74 -10.84 4.68
N CYS A 530 -1.27 -11.46 3.63
CA CYS A 530 -2.51 -12.23 3.70
C CYS A 530 -2.29 -13.69 4.11
N ASP A 531 -3.35 -14.37 4.53
CA ASP A 531 -3.35 -15.83 4.65
C ASP A 531 -3.30 -16.46 3.26
N MET A 532 -2.12 -16.95 2.88
CA MET A 532 -1.90 -17.56 1.56
C MET A 532 -2.73 -18.83 1.30
N THR A 533 -3.28 -19.46 2.35
CA THR A 533 -4.13 -20.65 2.20
C THR A 533 -5.56 -20.30 1.75
N GLN A 534 -5.92 -19.01 1.74
CA GLN A 534 -7.26 -18.50 1.43
C GLN A 534 -7.27 -17.47 0.28
N MET A 535 -6.26 -17.47 -0.60
CA MET A 535 -6.22 -16.56 -1.74
C MET A 535 -7.35 -16.86 -2.73
N ASP A 536 -8.14 -15.84 -3.05
CA ASP A 536 -9.10 -15.88 -4.16
C ASP A 536 -8.41 -15.61 -5.51
N ASP A 537 -9.15 -15.83 -6.60
CA ASP A 537 -8.65 -15.63 -7.98
C ASP A 537 -8.21 -14.18 -8.23
N PHE A 538 -8.87 -13.21 -7.58
CA PHE A 538 -8.52 -11.79 -7.71
C PHE A 538 -7.16 -11.49 -7.08
N THR A 539 -6.96 -11.92 -5.83
CA THR A 539 -5.72 -11.77 -5.08
C THR A 539 -4.58 -12.51 -5.77
N LEU A 540 -4.82 -13.75 -6.24
CA LEU A 540 -3.82 -14.48 -7.01
C LEU A 540 -3.48 -13.74 -8.31
N GLY A 541 -4.46 -13.16 -9.00
CA GLY A 541 -4.26 -12.35 -10.18
C GLY A 541 -3.40 -11.11 -9.94
N LEU A 542 -3.56 -10.44 -8.80
CA LEU A 542 -2.72 -9.32 -8.36
C LEU A 542 -1.25 -9.75 -8.18
N LEU A 543 -1.03 -10.93 -7.60
CA LEU A 543 0.29 -11.41 -7.18
C LEU A 543 1.02 -12.26 -8.25
N SER A 544 0.40 -12.53 -9.40
CA SER A 544 0.95 -13.42 -10.44
C SER A 544 1.20 -12.72 -11.79
N ASN A 545 1.15 -11.39 -11.85
CA ASN A 545 1.42 -10.67 -13.09
C ASN A 545 2.92 -10.46 -13.33
N ASP A 546 3.49 -11.31 -14.18
CA ASP A 546 4.93 -11.27 -14.53
C ASP A 546 5.44 -9.91 -15.02
N GLU A 547 4.65 -9.16 -15.80
CA GLU A 547 5.10 -7.87 -16.34
C GLU A 547 5.11 -6.76 -15.29
N VAL A 548 4.18 -6.82 -14.33
CA VAL A 548 4.13 -5.89 -13.19
C VAL A 548 5.25 -6.22 -12.21
N LEU A 549 5.43 -7.50 -11.86
CA LEU A 549 6.49 -7.93 -10.93
C LEU A 549 7.89 -7.69 -11.50
N GLU A 550 8.07 -7.79 -12.83
CA GLU A 550 9.33 -7.43 -13.48
C GLU A 550 9.66 -5.94 -13.39
N VAL A 551 8.69 -5.06 -13.13
CA VAL A 551 9.00 -3.68 -12.77
C VAL A 551 9.72 -3.64 -11.43
N SER A 552 9.25 -4.35 -10.41
CA SER A 552 9.94 -4.44 -9.11
C SER A 552 11.34 -5.05 -9.26
N GLN A 553 11.44 -6.14 -10.01
CA GLN A 553 12.64 -6.98 -10.14
C GLN A 553 13.59 -6.57 -11.27
N ASP A 554 13.42 -5.37 -11.85
CA ASP A 554 14.30 -4.86 -12.88
C ASP A 554 15.74 -4.66 -12.34
N PRO A 555 16.78 -5.17 -13.01
CA PRO A 555 18.14 -5.18 -12.48
C PRO A 555 18.79 -3.80 -12.42
N LEU A 556 18.20 -2.76 -13.02
CA LEU A 556 18.66 -1.38 -12.79
C LEU A 556 18.36 -0.93 -11.36
N GLY A 557 17.36 -1.54 -10.70
CA GLY A 557 17.03 -1.32 -9.30
C GLY A 557 16.61 0.10 -8.96
N ARG A 558 16.07 0.85 -9.93
CA ARG A 558 15.65 2.24 -9.71
C ARG A 558 14.28 2.30 -9.08
N GLN A 559 14.16 2.94 -7.92
CA GLN A 559 12.86 3.36 -7.42
C GLN A 559 12.26 4.45 -8.32
N ALA A 560 10.93 4.41 -8.52
CA ALA A 560 10.21 5.46 -9.24
C ALA A 560 10.11 6.75 -8.42
N GLY A 561 10.22 7.88 -9.12
CA GLY A 561 9.90 9.20 -8.58
C GLY A 561 8.57 9.71 -9.13
N ARG A 562 7.95 10.65 -8.42
CA ARG A 562 6.79 11.39 -8.91
C ARG A 562 7.24 12.43 -9.94
N VAL A 563 6.77 12.30 -11.18
CA VAL A 563 7.14 13.19 -12.29
C VAL A 563 6.10 14.27 -12.56
N ALA A 564 4.83 14.03 -12.21
CA ALA A 564 3.77 15.02 -12.33
C ALA A 564 2.71 14.84 -11.24
N ARG A 565 2.08 15.95 -10.83
CA ARG A 565 0.94 15.96 -9.91
C ARG A 565 -0.02 17.10 -10.26
N ALA A 566 -1.30 16.79 -10.34
CA ALA A 566 -2.39 17.76 -10.50
C ALA A 566 -3.51 17.40 -9.52
N GLY A 567 -3.55 18.08 -8.36
CA GLY A 567 -4.46 17.74 -7.28
C GLY A 567 -4.21 16.32 -6.76
N SER A 568 -5.22 15.45 -6.91
CA SER A 568 -5.18 14.02 -6.53
C SER A 568 -4.65 13.10 -7.64
N LEU A 569 -4.36 13.64 -8.83
CA LEU A 569 -3.84 12.87 -9.96
C LEU A 569 -2.31 12.92 -9.95
N GLU A 570 -1.67 11.76 -10.07
CA GLU A 570 -0.21 11.65 -10.00
C GLU A 570 0.34 10.74 -11.10
N VAL A 571 1.51 11.10 -11.62
CA VAL A 571 2.28 10.24 -12.53
C VAL A 571 3.62 9.93 -11.88
N TRP A 572 3.94 8.64 -11.80
CA TRP A 572 5.20 8.13 -11.24
C TRP A 572 5.92 7.32 -12.29
N ALA A 573 7.25 7.43 -12.35
CA ALA A 573 8.03 6.73 -13.37
C ALA A 573 9.42 6.30 -12.88
N LYS A 574 9.91 5.18 -13.42
CA LYS A 574 11.30 4.71 -13.30
C LYS A 574 11.84 4.24 -14.63
N ASP A 575 13.14 4.42 -14.82
CA ASP A 575 13.89 3.80 -15.91
C ASP A 575 14.03 2.29 -15.68
N LEU A 576 14.07 1.54 -16.79
CA LEU A 576 14.26 0.09 -16.82
C LEU A 576 15.58 -0.24 -17.53
N ALA A 577 16.17 -1.39 -17.18
CA ALA A 577 17.45 -1.81 -17.74
C ALA A 577 17.46 -2.01 -19.27
N ASP A 578 16.28 -2.21 -19.88
CA ASP A 578 16.14 -2.36 -21.33
C ASP A 578 15.93 -1.03 -22.08
N GLY A 579 16.07 0.10 -21.39
CA GLY A 579 15.93 1.45 -21.95
C GLY A 579 14.48 1.94 -22.04
N GLY A 580 13.51 1.14 -21.59
CA GLY A 580 12.14 1.60 -21.41
C GLY A 580 11.92 2.34 -20.08
N LYS A 581 10.70 2.85 -19.88
CA LYS A 581 10.23 3.40 -18.61
C LYS A 581 8.97 2.68 -18.14
N ALA A 582 8.88 2.33 -16.87
CA ALA A 582 7.62 1.95 -16.24
C ALA A 582 6.97 3.22 -15.70
N VAL A 583 5.67 3.42 -16.00
CA VAL A 583 4.92 4.63 -15.68
C VAL A 583 3.57 4.25 -15.09
N GLY A 584 3.28 4.73 -13.88
CA GLY A 584 1.97 4.60 -13.24
C GLY A 584 1.21 5.92 -13.30
N LEU A 585 0.01 5.87 -13.86
CA LEU A 585 -0.95 6.98 -13.87
C LEU A 585 -1.99 6.70 -12.77
N PHE A 586 -1.95 7.48 -11.69
CA PHE A 586 -2.74 7.26 -10.48
C PHE A 586 -3.81 8.32 -10.29
N ASN A 587 -4.96 7.90 -9.77
CA ASN A 587 -6.04 8.79 -9.36
C ASN A 587 -6.37 8.53 -7.89
N ARG A 588 -5.98 9.45 -7.00
CA ARG A 588 -6.30 9.38 -5.57
C ARG A 588 -7.65 10.02 -5.21
N GLY A 589 -8.39 10.50 -6.22
CA GLY A 589 -9.68 11.14 -6.03
C GLY A 589 -10.83 10.14 -6.03
N GLU A 590 -12.01 10.66 -5.68
CA GLU A 590 -13.23 9.87 -5.45
C GLU A 590 -14.07 9.60 -6.69
N THR A 591 -13.65 10.12 -7.85
CA THR A 591 -14.33 9.94 -9.13
C THR A 591 -13.32 9.59 -10.20
N ALA A 592 -13.76 8.90 -11.26
CA ALA A 592 -12.88 8.61 -12.39
C ALA A 592 -12.39 9.91 -13.05
N ALA A 593 -11.11 9.96 -13.39
CA ALA A 593 -10.47 11.14 -13.95
C ALA A 593 -9.49 10.76 -15.06
N THR A 594 -9.30 11.66 -16.02
CA THR A 594 -8.25 11.48 -17.04
C THR A 594 -6.92 11.92 -16.47
N VAL A 595 -5.96 11.01 -16.44
CA VAL A 595 -4.57 11.28 -16.04
C VAL A 595 -3.72 11.33 -17.30
N THR A 596 -2.82 12.30 -17.36
CA THR A 596 -1.94 12.54 -18.53
C THR A 596 -0.49 12.34 -18.15
N ALA A 597 0.22 11.47 -18.86
CA ALA A 597 1.67 11.36 -18.83
C ALA A 597 2.25 12.12 -20.04
N ASN A 598 2.89 13.26 -19.81
CA ASN A 598 3.58 14.01 -20.87
C ASN A 598 5.00 13.51 -21.05
N TRP A 599 5.49 13.49 -22.29
CA TRP A 599 6.84 13.03 -22.60
C TRP A 599 7.88 13.95 -21.99
N SER A 600 7.59 15.26 -21.94
CA SER A 600 8.44 16.26 -21.30
C SER A 600 8.74 15.93 -19.84
N ASP A 601 7.72 15.49 -19.09
CA ASP A 601 7.85 15.16 -17.66
C ASP A 601 8.62 13.85 -17.46
N LEU A 602 8.58 12.97 -18.47
CA LEU A 602 9.27 11.68 -18.48
C LEU A 602 10.69 11.74 -19.06
N GLY A 603 11.11 12.89 -19.61
CA GLY A 603 12.37 13.01 -20.37
C GLY A 603 12.37 12.21 -21.67
N LEU A 604 11.20 12.01 -22.29
CA LEU A 604 11.00 11.34 -23.57
C LEU A 604 10.72 12.37 -24.68
N SER A 605 10.74 11.93 -25.94
CA SER A 605 10.35 12.78 -27.09
C SER A 605 9.89 11.94 -28.28
N GLY A 606 9.07 12.52 -29.16
CA GLY A 606 8.68 11.85 -30.40
C GLY A 606 7.74 10.66 -30.20
N ARG A 607 7.95 9.60 -30.99
CA ARG A 607 7.03 8.46 -31.09
C ARG A 607 7.41 7.35 -30.12
N GLU A 608 6.51 7.06 -29.17
CA GLU A 608 6.74 6.06 -28.14
C GLU A 608 5.66 4.97 -28.20
N ARG A 609 6.04 3.71 -28.00
CA ARG A 609 5.10 2.59 -27.84
C ARG A 609 4.68 2.48 -26.39
N VAL A 610 3.38 2.30 -26.16
CA VAL A 610 2.80 2.15 -24.82
C VAL A 610 2.18 0.77 -24.70
N ARG A 611 2.47 0.07 -23.59
CA ARG A 611 1.94 -1.25 -23.25
C ARG A 611 1.33 -1.22 -21.85
N ASP A 612 0.09 -1.66 -21.71
CA ASP A 612 -0.58 -1.92 -20.42
C ASP A 612 0.01 -3.20 -19.81
N LEU A 613 0.61 -3.08 -18.64
CA LEU A 613 1.29 -4.19 -17.96
C LEU A 613 0.31 -5.14 -17.28
N TRP A 614 -0.78 -4.61 -16.71
CA TRP A 614 -1.78 -5.44 -16.06
C TRP A 614 -2.49 -6.34 -17.07
N ARG A 615 -2.93 -5.76 -18.19
CA ARG A 615 -3.62 -6.48 -19.27
C ARG A 615 -2.68 -7.17 -20.25
N GLN A 616 -1.38 -6.91 -20.13
CA GLN A 616 -0.33 -7.40 -21.06
C GLN A 616 -0.67 -7.07 -22.53
N GLN A 617 -1.13 -5.83 -22.76
CA GLN A 617 -1.70 -5.40 -24.04
C GLN A 617 -0.94 -4.20 -24.60
N ASP A 618 -0.55 -4.28 -25.88
CA ASP A 618 0.00 -3.13 -26.59
C ASP A 618 -1.12 -2.13 -26.90
N LEU A 619 -0.98 -0.89 -26.42
CA LEU A 619 -1.98 0.18 -26.59
C LEU A 619 -1.75 1.02 -27.85
N GLY A 620 -0.56 0.90 -28.47
CA GLY A 620 -0.22 1.58 -29.72
C GLY A 620 1.00 2.48 -29.61
N VAL A 621 1.12 3.39 -30.57
CA VAL A 621 2.19 4.40 -30.63
C VAL A 621 1.57 5.77 -30.40
N PHE A 622 2.13 6.51 -29.45
CA PHE A 622 1.69 7.83 -29.05
C PHE A 622 2.79 8.87 -29.33
N VAL A 623 2.41 10.14 -29.40
CA VAL A 623 3.30 11.27 -29.65
C VAL A 623 3.05 12.30 -28.57
N ASP A 624 4.12 12.77 -27.95
CA ASP A 624 4.18 13.82 -26.91
C ASP A 624 3.44 13.54 -25.59
N ARG A 625 2.33 12.77 -25.58
CA ARG A 625 1.60 12.39 -24.36
C ARG A 625 0.74 11.12 -24.50
N PHE A 626 0.41 10.53 -23.35
CA PHE A 626 -0.48 9.38 -23.19
C PHE A 626 -1.50 9.75 -22.11
N GLU A 627 -2.78 9.53 -22.42
CA GLU A 627 -3.89 9.84 -21.54
C GLU A 627 -4.67 8.56 -21.26
N ALA A 628 -5.09 8.38 -20.02
CA ALA A 628 -5.96 7.28 -19.63
C ALA A 628 -7.03 7.74 -18.64
N SER A 629 -8.25 7.21 -18.79
CA SER A 629 -9.28 7.33 -17.77
C SER A 629 -8.98 6.36 -16.64
N VAL A 630 -8.65 6.90 -15.47
CA VAL A 630 -8.28 6.13 -14.28
C VAL A 630 -9.44 6.18 -13.28
N PRO A 631 -9.98 5.03 -12.83
CA PRO A 631 -11.09 5.01 -11.87
C PRO A 631 -10.66 5.60 -10.52
N ARG A 632 -11.63 5.86 -9.62
CA ARG A 632 -11.33 6.31 -8.26
C ARG A 632 -10.34 5.36 -7.60
N HIS A 633 -9.35 5.94 -6.92
CA HIS A 633 -8.29 5.23 -6.21
C HIS A 633 -7.50 4.22 -7.06
N GLY A 634 -7.61 4.30 -8.39
CA GLY A 634 -7.06 3.33 -9.32
C GLY A 634 -5.75 3.75 -9.95
N VAL A 635 -5.26 2.86 -10.80
CA VAL A 635 -4.01 3.02 -11.55
C VAL A 635 -4.15 2.47 -12.97
N VAL A 636 -3.49 3.14 -13.91
CA VAL A 636 -3.09 2.55 -15.20
C VAL A 636 -1.57 2.44 -15.19
N LEU A 637 -1.06 1.20 -15.16
CA LEU A 637 0.38 0.91 -15.14
C LEU A 637 0.82 0.49 -16.55
N VAL A 638 1.73 1.28 -17.13
CA VAL A 638 2.22 1.06 -18.48
C VAL A 638 3.74 0.98 -18.54
N LYS A 639 4.24 0.35 -19.59
CA LYS A 639 5.62 0.48 -20.03
C LYS A 639 5.68 1.28 -21.33
N ILE A 640 6.56 2.27 -21.35
CA ILE A 640 6.83 3.14 -22.49
C ILE A 640 8.21 2.79 -23.05
N MET A 641 8.29 2.59 -24.36
CA MET A 641 9.52 2.23 -25.05
C MET A 641 9.61 2.91 -26.41
N PRO A 642 10.83 3.22 -26.89
CA PRO A 642 11.01 3.78 -28.23
C PRO A 642 10.27 2.99 -29.31
N ALA A 643 9.54 3.71 -30.17
CA ALA A 643 9.04 3.11 -31.40
C ALA A 643 10.24 2.78 -32.30
N LYS A 644 10.31 1.55 -32.82
CA LYS A 644 11.34 1.22 -33.83
C LYS A 644 11.18 2.16 -35.02
N ALA A 645 12.29 2.71 -35.51
CA ALA A 645 12.30 3.45 -36.78
C ALA A 645 11.74 2.51 -37.87
N ARG A 646 10.78 3.01 -38.65
CA ARG A 646 10.22 2.27 -39.79
C ARG A 646 11.20 2.19 -40.93
#